data_AF-A0A956S3V4-F1
#
_entry.id   AF-A0A956S3V4-F1
#
_cell.length_a   1.000
_cell.length_b   1.000
_cell.length_c   1.000
_cell.angle_alpha   90.00
_cell.angle_beta   90.00
_cell.angle_gamma   90.00
#
_symmetry.space_group_name_H-M   'P 1'
#
loop_
_entity.id
_entity.type
_entity.pdbx_description
1 polymer ?
#
loop_
_entity_poly.entity_id
_entity_poly.type
_entity_poly.pdbx_seq_one_letter_code
_entity_poly.pdbx_strand_id
1 'polypeptide(L)'
;KKLKRIPFSSLKFLQAMQKEKIRQVRIKQLLLLLLRTLIIFLLIAAFLRPTLKTSDFAVGQRARTSMVIVVDNSLSMAITRRGQSKLTEHRQRAQEVLQLQQPGDDVSLVTAAYPARQVNESPLYNAENASSALESIEQRASSTDLQGALEIAASALAASRNLNKEIYVFSDLQAELPNATALELSGQSTRLFVQNEQADPQRNLSLSSLRIDNQIFELRKPVELSVEVKNNGPIDENGKMVYLLLNGSRVAQGQVDVPAGESRSVLFRVVPDKPGYQLLTAELENDALSLDNRAYSLFYIQERTDVLLVGGDADDRLYLRLALQESIAEGGMQLEEMDAAQLSRVKFQAYDLVVFCNVPSLSPEVGQRLQNYLENGGGAVSFLGNAVDLRNYNEQLFERFGLGQLGESVGSQQGGQAILRLGTVNNNHPIFQGVFEQGESEKIDSPEFRFAVVARPAADAEVVMRYSNEAPFLLEKRVKDGLLLAYLASADAEWSDLPFKGIFAPLVNRSIRYVAGQGGMPGREIFAGQPAQVSLAGENLQQFSVVTPDQSVQQIRPNIVNGRFAVSVDETRQTGFYTLMADGKVQYVWAVNFDAAELDTPPLPNETFREIYGENNVVVLDAETPMQAALQSWRYGSELWQFFLVLALIGLLAEMLLFRAKKESTSVKPS
;
A
#
# COMPACT_ATOMS: atom_id res chain seq x y z
N LYS A 1 -103.76 -31.28 71.43
CA LYS A 1 -103.37 -30.92 70.05
C LYS A 1 -102.02 -30.19 70.09
N LYS A 2 -100.93 -30.79 69.60
CA LYS A 2 -99.60 -30.15 69.53
C LYS A 2 -99.58 -29.13 68.38
N LEU A 3 -99.19 -27.89 68.65
CA LEU A 3 -99.06 -26.81 67.67
C LEU A 3 -97.90 -27.10 66.69
N LYS A 4 -98.23 -27.14 65.40
CA LYS A 4 -97.29 -27.34 64.29
C LYS A 4 -96.69 -25.97 63.93
N ARG A 5 -95.38 -25.79 64.14
CA ARG A 5 -94.67 -24.59 63.67
C ARG A 5 -94.57 -24.62 62.15
N ILE A 6 -95.06 -23.57 61.49
CA ILE A 6 -94.86 -23.33 60.06
C ILE A 6 -93.84 -22.18 59.94
N PRO A 7 -92.73 -22.35 59.20
CA PRO A 7 -91.76 -21.29 59.02
C PRO A 7 -92.30 -20.21 58.05
N PHE A 8 -92.20 -18.95 58.47
CA PHE A 8 -92.58 -17.77 57.70
C PHE A 8 -91.56 -17.50 56.58
N SER A 9 -92.04 -17.23 55.35
CA SER A 9 -91.25 -17.33 54.10
C SER A 9 -90.35 -16.13 53.75
N SER A 10 -90.27 -15.11 54.60
CA SER A 10 -89.62 -13.83 54.25
C SER A 10 -88.11 -13.76 54.50
N LEU A 11 -87.50 -14.75 55.16
CA LEU A 11 -86.06 -14.72 55.52
C LEU A 11 -85.12 -15.35 54.49
N LYS A 12 -85.63 -16.18 53.56
CA LYS A 12 -84.80 -16.86 52.54
C LYS A 12 -84.27 -15.90 51.47
N PHE A 13 -85.05 -14.88 51.11
CA PHE A 13 -84.69 -13.89 50.08
C PHE A 13 -83.62 -12.89 50.59
N LEU A 14 -83.69 -12.50 51.87
CA LEU A 14 -82.69 -11.61 52.49
C LEU A 14 -81.32 -12.29 52.67
N GLN A 15 -81.27 -13.59 52.99
CA GLN A 15 -80.01 -14.33 53.11
C GLN A 15 -79.34 -14.63 51.76
N ALA A 16 -80.12 -14.83 50.69
CA ALA A 16 -79.58 -14.99 49.33
C ALA A 16 -78.96 -13.68 48.80
N MET A 17 -79.62 -12.55 49.02
CA MET A 17 -79.09 -11.22 48.64
C MET A 17 -77.87 -10.77 49.46
N GLN A 18 -77.76 -11.16 50.73
CA GLN A 18 -76.55 -10.88 51.53
C GLN A 18 -75.34 -11.71 51.06
N LYS A 19 -75.51 -12.98 50.65
CA LYS A 19 -74.40 -13.83 50.20
C LYS A 19 -73.76 -13.38 48.88
N GLU A 20 -74.54 -12.88 47.92
CA GLU A 20 -73.99 -12.34 46.67
C GLU A 20 -73.25 -11.00 46.86
N LYS A 21 -73.83 -10.06 47.62
CA LYS A 21 -73.16 -8.77 47.92
C LYS A 21 -71.87 -8.95 48.74
N ILE A 22 -71.85 -9.85 49.72
CA ILE A 22 -70.65 -10.10 50.55
C ILE A 22 -69.53 -10.74 49.72
N ARG A 23 -69.84 -11.65 48.78
CA ARG A 23 -68.85 -12.27 47.90
C ARG A 23 -68.22 -11.25 46.95
N GLN A 24 -69.00 -10.35 46.34
CA GLN A 24 -68.48 -9.28 45.49
C GLN A 24 -67.60 -8.28 46.25
N VAL A 25 -67.97 -7.93 47.49
CA VAL A 25 -67.17 -7.03 48.34
C VAL A 25 -65.84 -7.68 48.74
N ARG A 26 -65.84 -8.97 49.11
CA ARG A 26 -64.60 -9.71 49.43
C ARG A 26 -63.67 -9.85 48.23
N ILE A 27 -64.20 -10.13 47.04
CA ILE A 27 -63.38 -10.22 45.81
C ILE A 27 -62.75 -8.87 45.49
N LYS A 28 -63.50 -7.76 45.59
CA LYS A 28 -62.97 -6.41 45.41
C LYS A 28 -61.91 -6.05 46.46
N GLN A 29 -62.11 -6.45 47.72
CA GLN A 29 -61.13 -6.23 48.80
C GLN A 29 -59.82 -7.00 48.54
N LEU A 30 -59.92 -8.25 48.10
CA LEU A 30 -58.74 -9.06 47.78
C LEU A 30 -57.98 -8.48 46.57
N LEU A 31 -58.71 -8.01 45.55
CA LEU A 31 -58.13 -7.34 44.38
C LEU A 31 -57.42 -6.03 44.75
N LEU A 32 -58.04 -5.19 45.59
CA LEU A 32 -57.44 -3.96 46.12
C LEU A 32 -56.18 -4.24 46.96
N LEU A 33 -56.21 -5.29 47.79
CA LEU A 33 -55.06 -5.70 48.58
C LEU A 33 -53.90 -6.15 47.67
N LEU A 34 -54.20 -6.98 46.67
CA LEU A 34 -53.22 -7.48 45.70
C LEU A 34 -52.59 -6.32 44.91
N LEU A 35 -53.41 -5.36 44.47
CA LEU A 35 -52.94 -4.19 43.75
C LEU A 35 -52.00 -3.32 44.61
N ARG A 36 -52.33 -3.09 45.89
CA ARG A 36 -51.45 -2.36 46.83
C ARG A 36 -50.11 -3.05 47.04
N THR A 37 -50.14 -4.37 47.23
CA THR A 37 -48.90 -5.14 47.37
C THR A 37 -48.07 -5.12 46.09
N LEU A 38 -48.73 -5.16 44.93
CA LEU A 38 -48.05 -5.07 43.62
C LEU A 38 -47.42 -3.69 43.41
N ILE A 39 -48.11 -2.59 43.75
CA ILE A 39 -47.56 -1.24 43.65
C ILE A 39 -46.31 -1.08 44.54
N ILE A 40 -46.37 -1.55 45.80
CA ILE A 40 -45.22 -1.49 46.71
C ILE A 40 -44.06 -2.32 46.15
N PHE A 41 -44.32 -3.52 45.62
CA PHE A 41 -43.32 -4.35 44.97
C PHE A 41 -42.69 -3.66 43.75
N LEU A 42 -43.49 -3.05 42.88
CA LEU A 42 -43.02 -2.32 41.70
C LEU A 42 -42.17 -1.09 42.08
N LEU A 43 -42.53 -0.36 43.15
CA LEU A 43 -41.73 0.74 43.66
C LEU A 43 -40.39 0.27 44.23
N ILE A 44 -40.40 -0.82 45.02
CA ILE A 44 -39.16 -1.44 45.51
C ILE A 44 -38.29 -1.89 44.32
N ALA A 45 -38.87 -2.51 43.30
CA ALA A 45 -38.16 -2.89 42.08
C ALA A 45 -37.59 -1.66 41.36
N ALA A 46 -38.32 -0.54 41.27
CA ALA A 46 -37.80 0.70 40.69
C ALA A 46 -36.59 1.25 41.47
N PHE A 47 -36.60 1.18 42.81
CA PHE A 47 -35.45 1.59 43.63
C PHE A 47 -34.27 0.62 43.56
N LEU A 48 -34.53 -0.68 43.37
CA LEU A 48 -33.50 -1.70 43.21
C LEU A 48 -32.81 -1.64 41.83
N ARG A 49 -33.35 -0.86 40.88
CA ARG A 49 -32.81 -0.68 39.52
C ARG A 49 -32.37 -2.00 38.86
N PRO A 50 -33.27 -2.99 38.70
CA PRO A 50 -32.95 -4.21 37.98
C PRO A 50 -32.59 -3.87 36.53
N THR A 51 -31.57 -4.55 36.00
CA THR A 51 -31.04 -4.34 34.65
C THR A 51 -31.39 -5.55 33.78
N LEU A 52 -31.93 -5.34 32.58
CA LEU A 52 -32.06 -6.43 31.61
C LEU A 52 -30.70 -6.68 30.97
N LYS A 53 -30.23 -7.92 31.08
CA LYS A 53 -28.98 -8.37 30.49
C LYS A 53 -29.26 -8.91 29.10
N THR A 54 -28.52 -8.44 28.11
CA THR A 54 -28.44 -9.04 26.78
C THR A 54 -27.34 -10.11 26.67
N SER A 55 -26.48 -10.29 27.68
CA SER A 55 -25.43 -11.32 27.66
C SER A 55 -25.04 -11.89 29.04
N ASP A 56 -24.52 -13.12 29.01
CA ASP A 56 -24.16 -13.99 30.14
C ASP A 56 -22.90 -13.53 30.92
N PHE A 57 -22.87 -12.29 31.42
CA PHE A 57 -21.80 -11.87 32.33
C PHE A 57 -22.21 -11.86 33.81
N ALA A 58 -21.34 -12.49 34.60
CA ALA A 58 -21.45 -12.66 36.04
C ALA A 58 -21.26 -11.33 36.78
N VAL A 59 -22.02 -11.17 37.86
CA VAL A 59 -22.04 -9.99 38.71
C VAL A 59 -20.75 -9.89 39.52
N GLY A 60 -20.07 -8.75 39.40
CA GLY A 60 -19.09 -8.29 40.39
C GLY A 60 -18.87 -6.78 40.23
N GLN A 61 -19.18 -6.00 41.26
CA GLN A 61 -18.77 -4.59 41.31
C GLN A 61 -17.25 -4.50 41.07
N ARG A 62 -16.81 -3.63 40.15
CA ARG A 62 -15.39 -3.25 39.95
C ARG A 62 -14.44 -4.37 39.49
N ALA A 63 -14.86 -5.23 38.56
CA ALA A 63 -13.89 -6.09 37.88
C ALA A 63 -12.97 -5.23 37.00
N ARG A 64 -11.65 -5.33 37.25
CA ARG A 64 -10.61 -4.62 36.51
C ARG A 64 -10.66 -5.00 35.03
N THR A 65 -10.38 -4.04 34.18
CA THR A 65 -10.51 -4.16 32.73
C THR A 65 -9.17 -3.90 32.06
N SER A 66 -8.81 -4.76 31.13
CA SER A 66 -7.73 -4.50 30.18
C SER A 66 -8.31 -3.97 28.89
N MET A 67 -7.89 -2.77 28.53
CA MET A 67 -8.36 -2.05 27.35
C MET A 67 -7.21 -2.00 26.34
N VAL A 68 -7.48 -2.36 25.10
CA VAL A 68 -6.61 -2.02 23.99
C VAL A 68 -7.31 -0.99 23.13
N ILE A 69 -6.66 0.14 22.90
CA ILE A 69 -7.17 1.21 22.05
C ILE A 69 -6.33 1.19 20.77
N VAL A 70 -6.99 0.80 19.68
CA VAL A 70 -6.47 0.85 18.31
C VAL A 70 -6.88 2.18 17.70
N VAL A 71 -5.89 2.99 17.32
CA VAL A 71 -6.08 4.27 16.65
C VAL A 71 -5.50 4.16 15.25
N ASP A 72 -6.35 4.36 14.27
CA ASP A 72 -5.90 4.47 12.91
C ASP A 72 -5.23 5.83 12.67
N ASN A 73 -4.08 5.79 12.02
CA ASN A 73 -3.28 6.96 11.66
C ASN A 73 -2.72 6.81 10.23
N SER A 74 -3.38 6.00 9.40
CA SER A 74 -3.11 5.80 7.97
C SER A 74 -3.46 7.03 7.13
N LEU A 75 -3.10 7.02 5.85
CA LEU A 75 -3.32 8.13 4.92
C LEU A 75 -4.75 8.71 4.96
N SER A 76 -5.79 7.87 4.96
CA SER A 76 -7.20 8.31 4.98
C SER A 76 -7.56 9.13 6.23
N MET A 77 -6.83 8.92 7.34
CA MET A 77 -7.05 9.64 8.59
C MET A 77 -6.58 11.11 8.54
N ALA A 78 -5.82 11.50 7.52
CA ALA A 78 -5.41 12.88 7.29
C ALA A 78 -6.51 13.74 6.66
N ILE A 79 -7.63 13.15 6.22
CA ILE A 79 -8.77 13.87 5.66
C ILE A 79 -9.24 14.92 6.66
N THR A 80 -9.29 16.18 6.21
CA THR A 80 -9.64 17.32 7.06
C THR A 80 -11.09 17.77 6.82
N ARG A 81 -11.87 17.84 7.90
CA ARG A 81 -13.26 18.30 7.92
C ARG A 81 -13.43 19.43 8.92
N ARG A 82 -14.03 20.55 8.50
CA ARG A 82 -14.25 21.74 9.36
C ARG A 82 -12.99 22.23 10.09
N GLY A 83 -11.81 22.00 9.50
CA GLY A 83 -10.51 22.40 10.05
C GLY A 83 -9.85 21.39 11.02
N GLN A 84 -10.40 20.18 11.18
CA GLN A 84 -9.81 19.10 11.99
C GLN A 84 -9.67 17.82 11.16
N SER A 85 -8.60 17.05 11.38
CA SER A 85 -8.42 15.75 10.73
C SER A 85 -9.20 14.63 11.41
N LYS A 86 -9.55 13.56 10.69
CA LYS A 86 -10.17 12.36 11.28
C LYS A 86 -9.32 11.77 12.42
N LEU A 87 -7.99 11.74 12.27
CA LEU A 87 -7.08 11.32 13.35
C LEU A 87 -7.28 12.15 14.63
N THR A 88 -7.47 13.46 14.50
CA THR A 88 -7.71 14.34 15.65
C THR A 88 -9.04 14.01 16.33
N GLU A 89 -10.10 13.78 15.55
CA GLU A 89 -11.41 13.37 16.06
C GLU A 89 -11.32 12.01 16.77
N HIS A 90 -10.67 11.02 16.18
CA HIS A 90 -10.48 9.69 16.75
C HIS A 90 -9.64 9.71 18.03
N ARG A 91 -8.60 10.54 18.09
CA ARG A 91 -7.84 10.76 19.33
C ARG A 91 -8.71 11.38 20.43
N GLN A 92 -9.58 12.33 20.09
CA GLN A 92 -10.50 12.92 21.07
C GLN A 92 -11.48 11.88 21.62
N ARG A 93 -12.06 11.02 20.75
CA ARG A 93 -12.97 9.95 21.19
C ARG A 93 -12.25 8.88 22.03
N ALA A 94 -11.02 8.52 21.66
CA ALA A 94 -10.18 7.65 22.47
C ALA A 94 -9.88 8.26 23.85
N GLN A 95 -9.68 9.57 23.92
CA GLN A 95 -9.48 10.27 25.20
C GLN A 95 -10.72 10.20 26.10
N GLU A 96 -11.95 10.22 25.55
CA GLU A 96 -13.18 10.00 26.32
C GLU A 96 -13.22 8.61 26.95
N VAL A 97 -12.69 7.57 26.28
CA VAL A 97 -12.55 6.22 26.85
C VAL A 97 -11.54 6.20 27.99
N LEU A 98 -10.39 6.85 27.82
CA LEU A 98 -9.35 6.93 28.85
C LEU A 98 -9.85 7.64 30.13
N GLN A 99 -10.73 8.62 30.00
CA GLN A 99 -11.36 9.30 31.15
C GLN A 99 -12.26 8.38 32.00
N LEU A 100 -12.65 7.22 31.47
CA LEU A 100 -13.48 6.23 32.17
C LEU A 100 -12.68 5.12 32.84
N GLN A 101 -11.35 5.20 32.79
CA GLN A 101 -10.45 4.26 33.45
C GLN A 101 -10.66 4.28 34.97
N GLN A 102 -10.71 3.10 35.57
CA GLN A 102 -10.78 2.92 37.02
C GLN A 102 -9.44 2.42 37.59
N PRO A 103 -9.18 2.63 38.90
CA PRO A 103 -7.99 2.10 39.54
C PRO A 103 -7.86 0.58 39.38
N GLY A 104 -6.77 0.14 38.74
CA GLY A 104 -6.48 -1.27 38.48
C GLY A 104 -6.78 -1.72 37.04
N ASP A 105 -7.37 -0.85 36.22
CA ASP A 105 -7.45 -1.06 34.78
C ASP A 105 -6.07 -0.83 34.12
N ASP A 106 -5.84 -1.49 33.00
CA ASP A 106 -4.64 -1.29 32.17
C ASP A 106 -5.00 -1.00 30.72
N VAL A 107 -4.18 -0.18 30.06
CA VAL A 107 -4.40 0.29 28.70
C VAL A 107 -3.19 -0.02 27.84
N SER A 108 -3.39 -0.61 26.66
CA SER A 108 -2.38 -0.66 25.60
C SER A 108 -2.86 0.12 24.39
N LEU A 109 -1.95 0.86 23.76
CA LEU A 109 -2.22 1.66 22.57
C LEU A 109 -1.57 1.01 21.35
N VAL A 110 -2.32 0.92 20.26
CA VAL A 110 -1.89 0.34 19.00
C VAL A 110 -2.23 1.30 17.88
N THR A 111 -1.30 1.52 16.95
CA THR A 111 -1.54 2.28 15.72
C THR A 111 -1.80 1.33 14.55
N ALA A 112 -2.78 1.66 13.70
CA ALA A 112 -3.16 0.82 12.58
C ALA A 112 -2.49 1.16 11.24
N ALA A 113 -1.76 2.27 11.09
CA ALA A 113 -1.02 2.53 9.86
C ALA A 113 0.06 1.46 9.61
N TYR A 114 0.20 1.01 8.35
CA TYR A 114 1.11 -0.07 7.98
C TYR A 114 2.60 0.28 8.21
N PRO A 115 3.38 -0.64 8.81
CA PRO A 115 2.92 -1.81 9.55
C PRO A 115 2.35 -1.39 10.92
N ALA A 116 1.32 -2.09 11.38
CA ALA A 116 0.71 -1.81 12.68
C ALA A 116 1.71 -2.00 13.83
N ARG A 117 1.58 -1.18 14.88
CA ARG A 117 2.55 -1.12 15.98
C ARG A 117 1.90 -0.87 17.32
N GLN A 118 2.47 -1.47 18.36
CA GLN A 118 2.18 -1.08 19.73
C GLN A 118 2.95 0.20 20.07
N VAL A 119 2.26 1.22 20.58
CA VAL A 119 2.86 2.53 20.90
C VAL A 119 3.69 2.44 22.18
N ASN A 120 3.28 1.60 23.13
CA ASN A 120 3.90 1.44 24.44
C ASN A 120 4.37 -0.02 24.67
N GLU A 121 5.61 -0.20 25.14
CA GLU A 121 6.19 -1.54 25.39
C GLU A 121 5.51 -2.31 26.54
N SER A 122 4.87 -1.60 27.47
CA SER A 122 4.19 -2.19 28.63
C SER A 122 2.86 -1.51 28.89
N PRO A 123 1.84 -2.23 29.40
CA PRO A 123 0.53 -1.65 29.68
C PRO A 123 0.59 -0.42 30.58
N LEU A 124 -0.22 0.58 30.26
CA LEU A 124 -0.32 1.84 30.96
C LEU A 124 -1.43 1.77 32.00
N TYR A 125 -1.07 2.01 33.26
CA TYR A 125 -2.00 1.97 34.40
C TYR A 125 -2.50 3.36 34.83
N ASN A 126 -1.95 4.42 34.24
CA ASN A 126 -2.30 5.82 34.53
C ASN A 126 -2.89 6.47 33.27
N ALA A 127 -4.08 7.05 33.40
CA ALA A 127 -4.78 7.79 32.35
C ALA A 127 -3.97 8.96 31.77
N GLU A 128 -3.13 9.62 32.58
CA GLU A 128 -2.28 10.73 32.11
C GLU A 128 -1.18 10.23 31.17
N ASN A 129 -0.54 9.10 31.51
CA ASN A 129 0.47 8.48 30.65
C ASN A 129 -0.16 7.94 29.36
N ALA A 130 -1.34 7.33 29.46
CA ALA A 130 -2.11 6.88 28.30
C ALA A 130 -2.53 8.05 27.40
N SER A 131 -2.96 9.17 27.99
CA SER A 131 -3.32 10.37 27.22
C SER A 131 -2.10 10.96 26.54
N SER A 132 -0.95 11.03 27.21
CA SER A 132 0.30 11.54 26.62
C SER A 132 0.80 10.66 25.47
N ALA A 133 0.72 9.34 25.62
CA ALA A 133 1.09 8.38 24.59
C ALA A 133 0.14 8.45 23.39
N LEU A 134 -1.17 8.56 23.64
CA LEU A 134 -2.18 8.80 22.61
C LEU A 134 -1.90 10.13 21.89
N GLU A 135 -1.45 11.14 22.63
CA GLU A 135 -1.15 12.45 22.07
C GLU A 135 0.11 12.47 21.17
N SER A 136 1.00 11.50 21.33
CA SER A 136 2.21 11.34 20.53
C SER A 136 2.00 10.60 19.20
N ILE A 137 0.80 10.08 18.94
CA ILE A 137 0.49 9.37 17.69
C ILE A 137 0.46 10.39 16.53
N GLU A 138 1.45 10.27 15.64
CA GLU A 138 1.59 11.09 14.44
C GLU A 138 0.88 10.44 13.23
N GLN A 139 0.44 11.29 12.30
CA GLN A 139 -0.11 10.90 11.01
C GLN A 139 0.95 10.20 10.15
N ARG A 140 0.59 9.09 9.48
CA ARG A 140 1.42 8.42 8.48
C ARG A 140 0.80 8.55 7.08
N ALA A 141 1.64 8.41 6.06
CA ALA A 141 1.20 8.41 4.65
C ALA A 141 1.06 6.99 4.06
N SER A 142 1.15 5.96 4.92
CA SER A 142 1.02 4.55 4.54
C SER A 142 -0.45 4.11 4.53
N SER A 143 -0.70 2.94 3.96
CA SER A 143 -1.99 2.24 4.04
C SER A 143 -2.34 1.80 5.46
N THR A 144 -3.57 1.32 5.65
CA THR A 144 -4.07 0.76 6.92
C THR A 144 -3.74 -0.73 7.02
N ASP A 145 -3.24 -1.14 8.18
CA ASP A 145 -2.97 -2.51 8.62
C ASP A 145 -3.87 -2.86 9.82
N LEU A 146 -5.18 -2.85 9.58
CA LEU A 146 -6.16 -3.12 10.64
C LEU A 146 -6.02 -4.57 11.16
N GLN A 147 -5.63 -5.50 10.29
CA GLN A 147 -5.32 -6.87 10.67
C GLN A 147 -4.19 -6.93 11.71
N GLY A 148 -3.01 -6.41 11.38
CA GLY A 148 -1.87 -6.43 12.27
C GLY A 148 -2.17 -5.72 13.58
N ALA A 149 -2.95 -4.64 13.54
CA ALA A 149 -3.37 -3.91 14.74
C ALA A 149 -4.24 -4.77 15.67
N LEU A 150 -5.20 -5.52 15.10
CA LEU A 150 -6.05 -6.43 15.87
C LEU A 150 -5.27 -7.64 16.41
N GLU A 151 -4.30 -8.17 15.66
CA GLU A 151 -3.42 -9.25 16.12
C GLU A 151 -2.54 -8.81 17.31
N ILE A 152 -1.96 -7.61 17.23
CA ILE A 152 -1.23 -6.98 18.34
C ILE A 152 -2.16 -6.77 19.54
N ALA A 153 -3.38 -6.28 19.31
CA ALA A 153 -4.36 -6.07 20.36
C ALA A 153 -4.76 -7.37 21.07
N ALA A 154 -5.03 -8.44 20.32
CA ALA A 154 -5.34 -9.75 20.86
C ALA A 154 -4.17 -10.30 21.70
N SER A 155 -2.94 -10.13 21.22
CA SER A 155 -1.72 -10.55 21.93
C SER A 155 -1.53 -9.78 23.25
N ALA A 156 -1.76 -8.47 23.25
CA ALA A 156 -1.71 -7.65 24.46
C ALA A 156 -2.77 -8.08 25.49
N LEU A 157 -3.99 -8.39 25.05
CA LEU A 157 -5.06 -8.89 25.92
C LEU A 157 -4.82 -10.32 26.41
N ALA A 158 -4.19 -11.18 25.63
CA ALA A 158 -3.82 -12.53 26.04
C ALA A 158 -2.78 -12.52 27.17
N ALA A 159 -1.87 -11.54 27.18
CA ALA A 159 -0.89 -11.34 28.25
C ALA A 159 -1.50 -10.78 29.56
N SER A 160 -2.70 -10.20 29.50
CA SER A 160 -3.35 -9.62 30.67
C SER A 160 -3.94 -10.66 31.63
N ARG A 161 -3.95 -10.31 32.92
CA ARG A 161 -4.56 -11.07 34.02
C ARG A 161 -6.00 -10.64 34.34
N ASN A 162 -6.49 -9.57 33.74
CA ASN A 162 -7.84 -9.08 33.99
C ASN A 162 -8.89 -9.95 33.27
N LEU A 163 -10.03 -10.12 33.93
CA LEU A 163 -11.13 -10.94 33.41
C LEU A 163 -11.93 -10.20 32.32
N ASN A 164 -12.03 -8.88 32.42
CA ASN A 164 -12.69 -8.04 31.42
C ASN A 164 -11.66 -7.58 30.40
N LYS A 165 -11.91 -7.86 29.13
CA LYS A 165 -11.03 -7.50 28.02
C LYS A 165 -11.84 -6.71 26.99
N GLU A 166 -11.35 -5.54 26.62
CA GLU A 166 -12.03 -4.63 25.70
C GLU A 166 -11.04 -4.15 24.64
N ILE A 167 -11.43 -4.20 23.37
CA ILE A 167 -10.71 -3.61 22.23
C ILE A 167 -11.57 -2.47 21.71
N TYR A 168 -10.99 -1.28 21.57
CA TYR A 168 -11.62 -0.10 20.98
C TYR A 168 -10.92 0.22 19.66
N VAL A 169 -11.66 0.25 18.56
CA VAL A 169 -11.14 0.54 17.22
C VAL A 169 -11.68 1.88 16.74
N PHE A 170 -10.77 2.83 16.57
CA PHE A 170 -11.03 4.16 16.02
C PHE A 170 -10.38 4.27 14.63
N SER A 171 -11.14 3.96 13.59
CA SER A 171 -10.72 3.89 12.17
C SER A 171 -11.95 4.18 11.29
N ASP A 172 -11.74 4.61 10.05
CA ASP A 172 -12.82 4.66 9.05
C ASP A 172 -13.12 3.31 8.40
N LEU A 173 -12.41 2.26 8.83
CA LEU A 173 -12.60 0.88 8.41
C LEU A 173 -12.39 0.66 6.91
N GLN A 174 -11.69 1.56 6.22
CA GLN A 174 -11.23 1.39 4.83
C GLN A 174 -10.05 0.42 4.76
N ALA A 175 -10.31 -0.84 5.10
CA ALA A 175 -9.29 -1.87 5.17
C ALA A 175 -9.85 -3.21 4.71
N GLU A 176 -8.96 -4.12 4.34
CA GLU A 176 -9.32 -5.53 4.21
C GLU A 176 -9.27 -6.20 5.60
N LEU A 177 -10.29 -7.01 5.92
CA LEU A 177 -10.25 -7.92 7.08
C LEU A 177 -9.74 -9.29 6.65
N PRO A 178 -8.93 -9.98 7.46
CA PRO A 178 -8.49 -11.32 7.15
C PRO A 178 -9.63 -12.35 7.22
N ASN A 179 -9.37 -13.50 6.59
CA ASN A 179 -10.11 -14.74 6.83
C ASN A 179 -10.19 -15.03 8.34
N ALA A 180 -11.37 -15.43 8.81
CA ALA A 180 -11.80 -15.57 10.22
C ALA A 180 -10.93 -16.44 11.17
N THR A 181 -9.79 -16.95 10.72
CA THR A 181 -8.91 -17.89 11.43
C THR A 181 -7.88 -17.23 12.36
N ALA A 182 -7.58 -15.93 12.23
CA ALA A 182 -6.45 -15.31 12.92
C ALA A 182 -6.76 -14.79 14.34
N LEU A 183 -8.01 -14.46 14.64
CA LEU A 183 -8.43 -13.98 15.96
C LEU A 183 -9.54 -14.88 16.52
N GLU A 184 -9.15 -15.97 17.20
CA GLU A 184 -10.06 -16.66 18.12
C GLU A 184 -10.30 -15.76 19.36
N LEU A 185 -11.13 -14.72 19.21
CA LEU A 185 -11.78 -14.06 20.36
C LEU A 185 -12.78 -15.03 21.04
N SER A 186 -13.08 -16.15 20.38
CA SER A 186 -13.95 -17.23 20.84
C SER A 186 -13.28 -18.07 21.92
N GLY A 187 -13.36 -17.59 23.16
CA GLY A 187 -13.06 -18.39 24.35
C GLY A 187 -13.03 -17.62 25.67
N GLN A 188 -12.89 -16.29 25.64
CA GLN A 188 -12.80 -15.46 26.85
C GLN A 188 -13.36 -14.07 26.59
N SER A 189 -14.32 -13.64 27.44
CA SER A 189 -14.66 -12.28 27.91
C SER A 189 -14.13 -11.03 27.18
N THR A 190 -14.02 -11.04 25.85
CA THR A 190 -13.41 -9.98 25.05
C THR A 190 -14.48 -9.31 24.21
N ARG A 191 -14.58 -7.98 24.32
CA ARG A 191 -15.54 -7.17 23.55
C ARG A 191 -14.80 -6.27 22.58
N LEU A 192 -15.33 -6.14 21.38
CA LEU A 192 -14.82 -5.28 20.33
C LEU A 192 -15.77 -4.10 20.16
N PHE A 193 -15.28 -2.90 20.41
CA PHE A 193 -15.99 -1.65 20.16
C PHE A 193 -15.46 -1.05 18.86
N VAL A 194 -16.31 -0.94 17.84
CA VAL A 194 -15.94 -0.40 16.53
C VAL A 194 -16.68 0.90 16.30
N GLN A 195 -15.97 1.95 15.92
CA GLN A 195 -16.60 3.21 15.54
C GLN A 195 -17.40 3.04 14.24
N ASN A 196 -18.67 3.48 14.26
CA ASN A 196 -19.47 3.62 13.06
C ASN A 196 -19.11 4.93 12.38
N GLU A 197 -18.39 4.87 11.27
CA GLU A 197 -18.12 6.05 10.47
C GLU A 197 -19.06 6.08 9.26
N GLN A 198 -19.80 7.17 9.10
CA GLN A 198 -20.58 7.38 7.88
C GLN A 198 -19.64 7.86 6.80
N ALA A 199 -19.71 7.23 5.61
CA ALA A 199 -19.04 7.72 4.43
C ALA A 199 -19.45 9.19 4.18
N ASP A 200 -18.50 10.12 4.30
CA ASP A 200 -18.70 11.52 3.93
C ASP A 200 -18.32 11.66 2.45
N PRO A 201 -19.27 11.90 1.54
CA PRO A 201 -18.99 12.07 0.12
C PRO A 201 -18.20 13.37 -0.08
N GLN A 202 -16.87 13.27 -0.04
CA GLN A 202 -15.98 14.42 -0.22
C GLN A 202 -15.46 14.51 -1.65
N ARG A 203 -15.11 15.74 -2.03
CA ARG A 203 -14.33 16.00 -3.24
C ARG A 203 -12.88 15.62 -2.91
N ASN A 204 -12.38 14.59 -3.57
CA ASN A 204 -11.01 14.13 -3.38
C ASN A 204 -10.42 13.72 -4.72
N LEU A 205 -9.35 14.41 -5.14
CA LEU A 205 -8.56 14.03 -6.29
C LEU A 205 -7.19 13.58 -5.81
N SER A 206 -6.77 12.38 -6.22
CA SER A 206 -5.45 11.86 -5.89
C SER A 206 -4.57 11.75 -7.13
N LEU A 207 -3.26 11.89 -6.93
CA LEU A 207 -2.26 11.53 -7.92
C LEU A 207 -1.80 10.10 -7.68
N SER A 208 -2.48 9.13 -8.31
CA SER A 208 -2.22 7.70 -8.08
C SER A 208 -0.86 7.25 -8.63
N SER A 209 -0.35 7.91 -9.67
CA SER A 209 0.89 7.50 -10.34
C SER A 209 1.55 8.65 -11.11
N LEU A 210 2.88 8.70 -11.07
CA LEU A 210 3.72 9.52 -11.95
C LEU A 210 4.74 8.59 -12.63
N ARG A 211 4.50 8.30 -13.91
CA ARG A 211 5.30 7.37 -14.71
C ARG A 211 6.16 8.11 -15.71
N ILE A 212 7.32 7.53 -15.96
CA ILE A 212 8.25 7.98 -16.99
C ILE A 212 8.10 7.01 -18.15
N ASP A 213 7.74 7.54 -19.32
CA ASP A 213 7.37 6.70 -20.46
C ASP A 213 8.62 6.28 -21.27
N ASN A 214 9.71 7.07 -21.20
CA ASN A 214 11.02 6.75 -21.77
C ASN A 214 11.92 6.00 -20.78
N GLN A 215 12.84 5.17 -21.28
CA GLN A 215 13.87 4.53 -20.46
C GLN A 215 15.32 4.96 -20.78
N ILE A 216 15.52 5.74 -21.84
CA ILE A 216 16.82 6.30 -22.21
C ILE A 216 16.77 7.81 -21.92
N PHE A 217 17.65 8.27 -21.03
CA PHE A 217 17.68 9.66 -20.59
C PHE A 217 18.96 10.36 -21.03
N GLU A 218 18.79 11.54 -21.62
CA GLU A 218 19.88 12.35 -22.13
C GLU A 218 19.67 13.82 -21.79
N LEU A 219 20.78 14.54 -21.62
CA LEU A 219 20.75 15.97 -21.38
C LEU A 219 20.12 16.70 -22.57
N ARG A 220 19.26 17.68 -22.30
CA ARG A 220 18.57 18.52 -23.30
C ARG A 220 17.67 17.76 -24.29
N LYS A 221 17.41 16.48 -24.04
CA LYS A 221 16.42 15.71 -24.79
C LYS A 221 15.12 15.60 -23.99
N PRO A 222 13.97 15.57 -24.66
CA PRO A 222 12.69 15.48 -23.98
C PRO A 222 12.53 14.15 -23.24
N VAL A 223 11.91 14.22 -22.07
CA VAL A 223 11.41 13.08 -21.29
C VAL A 223 9.89 13.21 -21.21
N GLU A 224 9.20 12.17 -21.65
CA GLU A 224 7.74 12.07 -21.65
C GLU A 224 7.30 11.37 -20.36
N LEU A 225 6.24 11.92 -19.77
CA LEU A 225 5.75 11.55 -18.45
C LEU A 225 4.24 11.47 -18.49
N SER A 226 3.69 10.47 -17.80
CA SER A 226 2.26 10.29 -17.62
C SER A 226 1.90 10.40 -16.13
N VAL A 227 1.04 11.36 -15.80
CA VAL A 227 0.47 11.54 -14.46
C VAL A 227 -0.96 11.04 -14.47
N GLU A 228 -1.27 10.07 -13.62
CA GLU A 228 -2.64 9.60 -13.43
C GLU A 228 -3.31 10.37 -12.30
N VAL A 229 -4.43 10.99 -12.61
CA VAL A 229 -5.31 11.69 -11.66
C VAL A 229 -6.56 10.86 -11.49
N LYS A 230 -6.89 10.51 -10.25
CA LYS A 230 -8.08 9.75 -9.90
C LYS A 230 -9.05 10.60 -9.09
N ASN A 231 -10.33 10.49 -9.41
CA ASN A 231 -11.39 11.10 -8.62
C ASN A 231 -11.99 10.07 -7.66
N ASN A 232 -11.63 10.19 -6.38
CA ASN A 232 -12.14 9.33 -5.30
C ASN A 232 -13.47 9.86 -4.72
N GLY A 233 -13.94 11.00 -5.23
CA GLY A 233 -15.21 11.61 -4.85
C GLY A 233 -16.38 11.20 -5.75
N PRO A 234 -17.63 11.40 -5.29
CA PRO A 234 -18.83 11.09 -6.06
C PRO A 234 -19.29 12.22 -6.99
N ILE A 235 -18.47 13.26 -7.18
CA ILE A 235 -18.80 14.45 -7.97
C ILE A 235 -17.74 14.65 -9.05
N ASP A 236 -18.17 14.91 -10.28
CA ASP A 236 -17.27 15.24 -11.39
C ASP A 236 -16.45 16.50 -11.09
N GLU A 237 -15.14 16.44 -11.29
CA GLU A 237 -14.23 17.56 -11.11
C GLU A 237 -13.69 18.01 -12.46
N ASN A 238 -14.00 19.24 -12.85
CA ASN A 238 -13.65 19.79 -14.16
C ASN A 238 -12.64 20.92 -14.02
N GLY A 239 -11.73 21.00 -14.99
CA GLY A 239 -10.80 22.08 -15.20
C GLY A 239 -9.66 22.12 -14.20
N LYS A 240 -9.31 20.98 -13.59
CA LYS A 240 -8.31 20.89 -12.53
C LYS A 240 -6.91 20.99 -13.08
N MET A 241 -6.07 21.75 -12.39
CA MET A 241 -4.69 21.95 -12.79
C MET A 241 -3.78 20.93 -12.10
N VAL A 242 -2.96 20.26 -12.90
CA VAL A 242 -1.85 19.42 -12.46
C VAL A 242 -0.56 20.17 -12.79
N TYR A 243 0.31 20.33 -11.81
CA TYR A 243 1.60 20.97 -11.95
C TYR A 243 2.71 19.92 -11.94
N LEU A 244 3.69 20.09 -12.81
CA LEU A 244 4.88 19.24 -12.82
C LEU A 244 6.10 20.08 -12.44
N LEU A 245 6.81 19.61 -11.42
CA LEU A 245 8.04 20.19 -10.92
C LEU A 245 9.20 19.26 -11.27
N LEU A 246 10.30 19.85 -11.76
CA LEU A 246 11.58 19.21 -11.95
C LEU A 246 12.58 19.84 -10.99
N ASN A 247 13.17 19.04 -10.11
CA ASN A 247 14.12 19.48 -9.08
C ASN A 247 13.56 20.65 -8.23
N GLY A 248 12.26 20.58 -7.89
CA GLY A 248 11.55 21.59 -7.10
C GLY A 248 11.13 22.84 -7.86
N SER A 249 11.46 22.97 -9.15
CA SER A 249 11.03 24.09 -10.00
C SER A 249 9.88 23.67 -10.90
N ARG A 250 8.78 24.42 -10.91
CA ARG A 250 7.64 24.15 -11.80
C ARG A 250 8.03 24.37 -13.26
N VAL A 251 7.96 23.30 -14.05
CA VAL A 251 8.39 23.28 -15.47
C VAL A 251 7.23 23.11 -16.44
N ALA A 252 6.11 22.52 -16.01
CA ALA A 252 4.94 22.34 -16.84
C ALA A 252 3.63 22.37 -16.03
N GLN A 253 2.51 22.54 -16.71
CA GLN A 253 1.17 22.44 -16.16
C GLN A 253 0.22 21.82 -17.20
N GLY A 254 -0.77 21.06 -16.73
CA GLY A 254 -1.81 20.45 -17.56
C GLY A 254 -3.16 20.62 -16.89
N GLN A 255 -4.22 20.60 -17.70
CA GLN A 255 -5.59 20.65 -17.22
C GLN A 255 -6.27 19.31 -17.44
N VAL A 256 -7.11 18.88 -16.49
CA VAL A 256 -7.83 17.62 -16.56
C VAL A 256 -9.27 17.75 -16.06
N ASP A 257 -10.18 17.05 -16.74
CA ASP A 257 -11.56 16.83 -16.33
C ASP A 257 -11.70 15.37 -15.92
N VAL A 258 -12.00 15.10 -14.66
CA VAL A 258 -12.06 13.74 -14.09
C VAL A 258 -13.47 13.45 -13.58
N PRO A 259 -14.25 12.61 -14.29
CA PRO A 259 -15.56 12.17 -13.81
C PRO A 259 -15.47 11.46 -12.45
N ALA A 260 -16.56 11.46 -11.69
CA ALA A 260 -16.67 10.79 -10.41
C ALA A 260 -16.26 9.31 -10.49
N GLY A 261 -15.35 8.86 -9.62
CA GLY A 261 -14.87 7.48 -9.58
C GLY A 261 -13.96 7.05 -10.74
N GLU A 262 -13.66 7.94 -11.70
CA GLU A 262 -12.81 7.63 -12.85
C GLU A 262 -11.37 8.13 -12.67
N SER A 263 -10.45 7.57 -13.47
CA SER A 263 -9.09 8.05 -13.65
C SER A 263 -8.91 8.72 -15.01
N ARG A 264 -8.02 9.71 -15.08
CA ARG A 264 -7.56 10.34 -16.32
C ARG A 264 -6.06 10.60 -16.27
N SER A 265 -5.40 10.46 -17.42
CA SER A 265 -3.97 10.72 -17.54
C SER A 265 -3.70 12.09 -18.14
N VAL A 266 -2.74 12.82 -17.56
CA VAL A 266 -2.18 14.05 -18.09
C VAL A 266 -0.77 13.76 -18.57
N LEU A 267 -0.51 14.04 -19.85
CA LEU A 267 0.80 13.85 -20.45
C LEU A 267 1.64 15.11 -20.32
N PHE A 268 2.88 14.94 -19.89
CA PHE A 268 3.86 16.00 -19.76
C PHE A 268 5.11 15.69 -20.56
N ARG A 269 5.83 16.76 -20.94
CA ARG A 269 7.13 16.68 -21.57
C ARG A 269 8.07 17.67 -20.89
N VAL A 270 9.20 17.17 -20.38
CA VAL A 270 10.24 17.98 -19.73
C VAL A 270 11.56 17.81 -20.43
N VAL A 271 12.42 18.84 -20.36
CA VAL A 271 13.75 18.81 -20.96
C VAL A 271 14.76 19.10 -19.85
N PRO A 272 15.47 18.08 -19.33
CA PRO A 272 16.45 18.25 -18.27
C PRO A 272 17.70 18.99 -18.79
N ASP A 273 18.21 19.91 -17.99
CA ASP A 273 19.34 20.78 -18.34
C ASP A 273 20.63 20.45 -17.55
N LYS A 274 20.55 19.55 -16.56
CA LYS A 274 21.67 19.12 -15.70
C LYS A 274 21.78 17.59 -15.63
N PRO A 275 22.99 17.04 -15.46
CA PRO A 275 23.17 15.61 -15.18
C PRO A 275 22.82 15.26 -13.73
N GLY A 276 22.87 13.97 -13.40
CA GLY A 276 22.58 13.42 -12.09
C GLY A 276 21.10 13.05 -11.91
N TYR A 277 20.70 12.85 -10.66
CA TYR A 277 19.31 12.57 -10.29
C TYR A 277 18.40 13.74 -10.65
N GLN A 278 17.38 13.45 -11.45
CA GLN A 278 16.30 14.35 -11.83
C GLN A 278 15.06 13.96 -11.04
N LEU A 279 14.64 14.85 -10.14
CA LEU A 279 13.53 14.62 -9.21
C LEU A 279 12.25 15.21 -9.80
N LEU A 280 11.24 14.37 -10.03
CA LEU A 280 9.96 14.76 -10.60
C LEU A 280 8.87 14.73 -9.53
N THR A 281 8.15 15.84 -9.38
CA THR A 281 6.98 15.92 -8.51
C THR A 281 5.80 16.41 -9.31
N ALA A 282 4.74 15.62 -9.37
CA ALA A 282 3.43 16.08 -9.82
C ALA A 282 2.65 16.60 -8.60
N GLU A 283 1.91 17.69 -8.75
CA GLU A 283 1.19 18.35 -7.66
C GLU A 283 -0.19 18.85 -8.13
N LEU A 284 -1.22 18.57 -7.34
CA LEU A 284 -2.59 19.05 -7.50
C LEU A 284 -2.87 20.28 -6.61
N GLU A 285 -4.00 20.93 -6.85
CA GLU A 285 -4.54 21.93 -5.91
C GLU A 285 -5.03 21.24 -4.63
N ASN A 286 -4.72 21.82 -3.47
CA ASN A 286 -5.11 21.24 -2.18
C ASN A 286 -6.63 21.07 -2.06
N ASP A 287 -7.04 19.87 -1.66
CA ASP A 287 -8.40 19.52 -1.26
C ASP A 287 -8.44 19.03 0.20
N ALA A 288 -9.39 18.15 0.53
CA ALA A 288 -9.56 17.65 1.90
C ALA A 288 -8.41 16.74 2.35
N LEU A 289 -7.64 16.15 1.43
CA LEU A 289 -6.54 15.24 1.72
C LEU A 289 -5.24 15.69 1.03
N SER A 290 -4.53 16.66 1.60
CA SER A 290 -3.28 17.14 0.96
C SER A 290 -2.17 16.10 0.72
N LEU A 291 -2.20 14.94 1.42
CA LEU A 291 -1.15 13.93 1.33
C LEU A 291 -1.20 13.09 0.04
N ASP A 292 -2.34 13.03 -0.66
CA ASP A 292 -2.50 12.29 -1.92
C ASP A 292 -2.38 13.18 -3.17
N ASN A 293 -2.25 14.49 -2.96
CA ASN A 293 -2.16 15.52 -4.00
C ASN A 293 -0.75 15.63 -4.62
N ARG A 294 0.18 14.73 -4.25
CA ARG A 294 1.55 14.70 -4.76
C ARG A 294 1.98 13.29 -5.14
N ALA A 295 2.59 13.17 -6.32
CA ALA A 295 3.25 11.95 -6.78
C ALA A 295 4.70 12.23 -7.14
N TYR A 296 5.57 11.27 -6.85
CA TYR A 296 7.02 11.40 -6.94
C TYR A 296 7.59 10.32 -7.87
N SER A 297 8.51 10.73 -8.73
CA SER A 297 9.27 9.84 -9.58
C SER A 297 10.65 10.45 -9.84
N LEU A 298 11.59 9.65 -10.31
CA LEU A 298 12.92 10.14 -10.63
C LEU A 298 13.57 9.33 -11.74
N PHE A 299 14.53 9.96 -12.38
CA PHE A 299 15.44 9.30 -13.32
C PHE A 299 16.85 9.85 -13.14
N TYR A 300 17.83 9.13 -13.68
CA TYR A 300 19.24 9.50 -13.58
C TYR A 300 19.82 9.76 -14.98
N ILE A 301 20.51 10.87 -15.13
CA ILE A 301 21.26 11.19 -16.34
C ILE A 301 22.75 11.10 -16.01
N GLN A 302 23.47 10.21 -16.68
CA GLN A 302 24.93 10.16 -16.56
C GLN A 302 25.54 11.45 -17.10
N GLU A 303 26.48 12.05 -16.37
CA GLU A 303 27.25 13.20 -16.85
C GLU A 303 28.11 12.82 -18.06
N ARG A 304 28.66 11.61 -18.02
CA ARG A 304 29.50 11.01 -19.04
C ARG A 304 29.40 9.50 -18.93
N THR A 305 29.35 8.81 -20.06
CA THR A 305 29.42 7.34 -20.11
C THR A 305 30.82 6.91 -20.55
N ASP A 306 31.53 6.16 -19.71
CA ASP A 306 32.85 5.61 -20.02
C ASP A 306 32.71 4.23 -20.68
N VAL A 307 33.07 4.14 -21.96
CA VAL A 307 32.88 2.95 -22.81
C VAL A 307 34.23 2.37 -23.20
N LEU A 308 34.42 1.08 -22.91
CA LEU A 308 35.55 0.29 -23.42
C LEU A 308 35.13 -0.44 -24.70
N LEU A 309 35.78 -0.15 -25.83
CA LEU A 309 35.57 -0.81 -27.12
C LEU A 309 36.74 -1.75 -27.44
N VAL A 310 36.47 -3.06 -27.36
CA VAL A 310 37.45 -4.13 -27.56
C VAL A 310 37.26 -4.76 -28.92
N GLY A 311 38.32 -4.85 -29.73
CA GLY A 311 38.29 -5.48 -31.05
C GLY A 311 39.42 -6.48 -31.27
N GLY A 312 39.26 -7.41 -32.22
CA GLY A 312 40.33 -8.29 -32.67
C GLY A 312 41.42 -7.52 -33.44
N ASP A 313 41.00 -6.55 -34.25
CA ASP A 313 41.87 -5.56 -34.89
C ASP A 313 41.25 -4.14 -34.90
N ALA A 314 41.83 -3.23 -35.68
CA ALA A 314 41.34 -1.85 -35.78
C ALA A 314 40.12 -1.71 -36.72
N ASP A 315 40.00 -2.59 -37.72
CA ASP A 315 38.92 -2.56 -38.71
C ASP A 315 37.60 -3.04 -38.08
N ASP A 316 37.66 -4.01 -37.17
CA ASP A 316 36.53 -4.46 -36.36
C ASP A 316 35.84 -3.30 -35.63
N ARG A 317 36.62 -2.33 -35.14
CA ARG A 317 36.12 -1.21 -34.30
C ARG A 317 35.66 0.00 -35.11
N LEU A 318 36.03 0.07 -36.40
CA LEU A 318 35.89 1.26 -37.22
C LEU A 318 34.45 1.80 -37.28
N TYR A 319 33.49 0.94 -37.63
CA TYR A 319 32.11 1.36 -37.83
C TYR A 319 31.38 1.70 -36.53
N LEU A 320 31.66 0.97 -35.44
CA LEU A 320 31.12 1.29 -34.12
C LEU A 320 31.66 2.64 -33.62
N ARG A 321 32.96 2.90 -33.79
CA ARG A 321 33.58 4.20 -33.46
C ARG A 321 32.95 5.35 -34.25
N LEU A 322 32.71 5.16 -35.55
CA LEU A 322 32.05 6.16 -36.39
C LEU A 322 30.60 6.42 -35.95
N ALA A 323 29.84 5.36 -35.63
CA ALA A 323 28.48 5.49 -35.12
C ALA A 323 28.42 6.28 -33.80
N LEU A 324 29.46 6.22 -32.97
CA LEU A 324 29.55 6.90 -31.67
C LEU A 324 30.19 8.29 -31.72
N GLN A 325 30.68 8.73 -32.88
CA GLN A 325 31.48 9.95 -33.01
C GLN A 325 30.74 11.21 -32.54
N GLU A 326 29.43 11.31 -32.80
CA GLU A 326 28.60 12.43 -32.35
C GLU A 326 28.49 12.47 -30.82
N SER A 327 28.15 11.34 -30.19
CA SER A 327 28.08 11.21 -28.72
C SER A 327 29.41 11.55 -28.03
N ILE A 328 30.53 11.21 -28.67
CA ILE A 328 31.88 11.55 -28.19
C ILE A 328 32.16 13.05 -28.35
N ALA A 329 31.81 13.63 -29.51
CA ALA A 329 32.04 15.04 -29.80
C ALA A 329 31.22 15.98 -28.89
N GLU A 330 30.03 15.56 -28.49
CA GLU A 330 29.17 16.27 -27.53
C GLU A 330 29.66 16.14 -26.07
N GLY A 331 30.66 15.30 -25.80
CA GLY A 331 31.25 15.10 -24.48
C GLY A 331 30.44 14.18 -23.56
N GLY A 332 29.31 13.63 -24.03
CA GLY A 332 28.48 12.69 -23.25
C GLY A 332 29.06 11.28 -23.14
N MET A 333 30.14 10.98 -23.87
CA MET A 333 30.78 9.66 -23.89
C MET A 333 32.31 9.75 -23.93
N GLN A 334 32.99 8.92 -23.16
CA GLN A 334 34.40 8.60 -23.37
C GLN A 334 34.50 7.24 -24.04
N LEU A 335 35.29 7.15 -25.11
CA LEU A 335 35.61 5.88 -25.74
C LEU A 335 37.09 5.55 -25.49
N GLU A 336 37.36 4.41 -24.87
CA GLU A 336 38.69 3.80 -24.82
C GLU A 336 38.71 2.59 -25.75
N GLU A 337 39.63 2.58 -26.72
CA GLU A 337 39.77 1.48 -27.66
C GLU A 337 40.90 0.54 -27.25
N MET A 338 40.64 -0.77 -27.29
CA MET A 338 41.60 -1.76 -26.86
C MET A 338 41.64 -2.99 -27.79
N ASP A 339 42.83 -3.56 -27.92
CA ASP A 339 43.03 -4.83 -28.60
C ASP A 339 42.62 -6.01 -27.69
N ALA A 340 41.96 -7.02 -28.25
CA ALA A 340 41.55 -8.23 -27.53
C ALA A 340 42.69 -8.91 -26.75
N ALA A 341 43.94 -8.84 -27.25
CA ALA A 341 45.11 -9.41 -26.57
C ALA A 341 45.41 -8.75 -25.21
N GLN A 342 44.91 -7.54 -24.97
CA GLN A 342 45.14 -6.79 -23.73
C GLN A 342 44.03 -6.98 -22.68
N LEU A 343 42.92 -7.65 -23.06
CA LEU A 343 41.72 -7.81 -22.25
C LEU A 343 41.97 -8.43 -20.87
N SER A 344 43.00 -9.29 -20.75
CA SER A 344 43.38 -9.95 -19.50
C SER A 344 43.82 -8.97 -18.39
N ARG A 345 44.26 -7.76 -18.74
CA ARG A 345 44.78 -6.75 -17.78
C ARG A 345 43.74 -5.71 -17.38
N VAL A 346 42.57 -5.73 -18.00
CA VAL A 346 41.54 -4.70 -17.83
C VAL A 346 40.72 -4.95 -16.58
N LYS A 347 40.44 -3.87 -15.86
CA LYS A 347 39.42 -3.82 -14.81
C LYS A 347 38.14 -3.25 -15.41
N PHE A 348 37.13 -4.08 -15.60
CA PHE A 348 35.85 -3.64 -16.19
C PHE A 348 35.13 -2.60 -15.32
N GLN A 349 35.37 -2.60 -14.00
CA GLN A 349 34.79 -1.64 -13.05
C GLN A 349 35.20 -0.18 -13.30
N ALA A 350 36.17 0.06 -14.19
CA ALA A 350 36.57 1.41 -14.59
C ALA A 350 35.67 2.00 -15.69
N TYR A 351 34.71 1.23 -16.22
CA TYR A 351 33.85 1.60 -17.33
C TYR A 351 32.38 1.35 -16.96
N ASP A 352 31.48 2.13 -17.56
CA ASP A 352 30.03 1.92 -17.46
C ASP A 352 29.57 0.84 -18.45
N LEU A 353 30.30 0.69 -19.57
CA LEU A 353 29.99 -0.26 -20.62
C LEU A 353 31.25 -0.88 -21.22
N VAL A 354 31.19 -2.19 -21.50
CA VAL A 354 32.19 -2.91 -22.30
C VAL A 354 31.56 -3.43 -23.58
N VAL A 355 32.15 -3.09 -24.72
CA VAL A 355 31.71 -3.53 -26.06
C VAL A 355 32.76 -4.48 -26.63
N PHE A 356 32.37 -5.73 -26.88
CA PHE A 356 33.17 -6.73 -27.59
C PHE A 356 32.79 -6.72 -29.06
N CYS A 357 33.74 -6.44 -29.94
CA CYS A 357 33.54 -6.45 -31.39
C CYS A 357 34.43 -7.51 -32.02
N ASN A 358 33.83 -8.61 -32.49
CA ASN A 358 34.52 -9.70 -33.18
C ASN A 358 35.73 -10.26 -32.37
N VAL A 359 35.64 -10.25 -31.04
CA VAL A 359 36.74 -10.70 -30.17
C VAL A 359 36.88 -12.23 -30.27
N PRO A 360 38.06 -12.79 -30.67
CA PRO A 360 38.15 -14.19 -31.07
C PRO A 360 37.77 -15.20 -29.99
N SER A 361 38.17 -14.94 -28.74
CA SER A 361 37.83 -15.78 -27.60
C SER A 361 37.88 -14.99 -26.29
N LEU A 362 37.08 -15.42 -25.32
CA LEU A 362 37.11 -14.95 -23.94
C LEU A 362 37.79 -16.03 -23.09
N SER A 363 38.83 -15.68 -22.35
CA SER A 363 39.41 -16.62 -21.38
C SER A 363 38.44 -16.86 -20.22
N PRO A 364 38.50 -18.02 -19.52
CA PRO A 364 37.67 -18.27 -18.35
C PRO A 364 37.78 -17.18 -17.27
N GLU A 365 38.97 -16.59 -17.12
CA GLU A 365 39.25 -15.48 -16.20
C GLU A 365 38.51 -14.21 -16.62
N VAL A 366 38.50 -13.88 -17.91
CA VAL A 366 37.72 -12.76 -18.46
C VAL A 366 36.22 -13.00 -18.26
N GLY A 367 35.74 -14.21 -18.54
CA GLY A 367 34.33 -14.59 -18.33
C GLY A 367 33.89 -14.40 -16.87
N GLN A 368 34.74 -14.78 -15.91
CA GLN A 368 34.45 -14.56 -14.49
C GLN A 368 34.46 -13.08 -14.09
N ARG A 369 35.42 -12.29 -14.60
CA ARG A 369 35.44 -10.83 -14.34
C ARG A 369 34.23 -10.13 -14.95
N LEU A 370 33.83 -10.54 -16.16
CA LEU A 370 32.64 -10.03 -16.83
C LEU A 370 31.39 -10.37 -16.02
N GLN A 371 31.29 -11.58 -15.47
CA GLN A 371 30.19 -11.95 -14.59
C GLN A 371 30.12 -11.07 -13.36
N ASN A 372 31.23 -10.89 -12.64
CA ASN A 372 31.25 -10.02 -11.47
C ASN A 372 30.91 -8.56 -11.84
N TYR A 373 31.34 -8.10 -13.02
CA TYR A 373 31.05 -6.76 -13.50
C TYR A 373 29.55 -6.57 -13.81
N LEU A 374 28.94 -7.48 -14.57
CA LEU A 374 27.51 -7.45 -14.86
C LEU A 374 26.66 -7.61 -13.59
N GLU A 375 27.03 -8.53 -12.69
CA GLU A 375 26.30 -8.72 -11.43
C GLU A 375 26.31 -7.46 -10.55
N ASN A 376 27.28 -6.56 -10.73
CA ASN A 376 27.40 -5.30 -10.03
C ASN A 376 26.78 -4.08 -10.76
N GLY A 377 25.98 -4.31 -11.81
CA GLY A 377 25.30 -3.24 -12.56
C GLY A 377 26.05 -2.81 -13.82
N GLY A 378 27.19 -3.42 -14.14
CA GLY A 378 27.91 -3.15 -15.37
C GLY A 378 27.10 -3.52 -16.62
N GLY A 379 27.36 -2.81 -17.71
CA GLY A 379 26.75 -3.07 -19.00
C GLY A 379 27.71 -3.75 -19.98
N ALA A 380 27.24 -4.70 -20.79
CA ALA A 380 28.03 -5.27 -21.88
C ALA A 380 27.25 -5.39 -23.20
N VAL A 381 27.95 -5.18 -24.32
CA VAL A 381 27.43 -5.42 -25.67
C VAL A 381 28.42 -6.30 -26.42
N SER A 382 27.95 -7.36 -27.08
CA SER A 382 28.78 -8.26 -27.87
C SER A 382 28.29 -8.30 -29.32
N PHE A 383 29.17 -7.99 -30.27
CA PHE A 383 28.98 -8.22 -31.69
C PHE A 383 29.82 -9.43 -32.10
N LEU A 384 29.14 -10.49 -32.57
CA LEU A 384 29.82 -11.68 -33.08
C LEU A 384 30.43 -11.42 -34.46
N GLY A 385 31.38 -12.23 -34.91
CA GLY A 385 31.95 -12.10 -36.25
C GLY A 385 32.75 -13.33 -36.66
N ASN A 386 33.54 -13.20 -37.73
CA ASN A 386 34.28 -14.30 -38.35
C ASN A 386 35.44 -14.83 -37.49
N ALA A 387 36.00 -14.00 -36.60
CA ALA A 387 37.11 -14.38 -35.76
C ALA A 387 36.66 -15.12 -34.48
N VAL A 388 35.36 -15.07 -34.16
CA VAL A 388 34.78 -15.62 -32.93
C VAL A 388 34.78 -17.15 -32.94
N ASP A 389 35.39 -17.76 -31.92
CA ASP A 389 35.21 -19.17 -31.60
C ASP A 389 33.85 -19.41 -30.94
N LEU A 390 32.91 -19.95 -31.71
CA LEU A 390 31.54 -20.22 -31.26
C LEU A 390 31.46 -21.21 -30.09
N ARG A 391 32.42 -22.13 -29.95
CA ARG A 391 32.44 -23.06 -28.80
C ARG A 391 32.85 -22.31 -27.53
N ASN A 392 33.88 -21.49 -27.62
CA ASN A 392 34.31 -20.64 -26.52
C ASN A 392 33.21 -19.67 -26.08
N TYR A 393 32.49 -19.04 -27.02
CA TYR A 393 31.39 -18.13 -26.69
C TYR A 393 30.16 -18.85 -26.14
N ASN A 394 29.91 -20.10 -26.56
CA ASN A 394 28.91 -20.94 -25.91
C ASN A 394 29.21 -21.08 -24.42
N GLU A 395 30.43 -21.48 -24.06
CA GLU A 395 30.82 -21.69 -22.67
C GLU A 395 30.93 -20.39 -21.86
N GLN A 396 31.60 -19.37 -22.40
CA GLN A 396 32.01 -18.20 -21.62
C GLN A 396 31.00 -17.05 -21.62
N LEU A 397 30.06 -17.03 -22.57
CA LEU A 397 29.05 -15.97 -22.67
C LEU A 397 27.64 -16.56 -22.64
N PHE A 398 27.30 -17.48 -23.56
CA PHE A 398 25.90 -17.89 -23.75
C PHE A 398 25.37 -18.77 -22.62
N GLU A 399 26.07 -19.85 -22.29
CA GLU A 399 25.68 -20.76 -21.21
C GLU A 399 25.90 -20.09 -19.84
N ARG A 400 27.01 -19.37 -19.66
CA ARG A 400 27.33 -18.66 -18.41
C ARG A 400 26.26 -17.66 -18.00
N PHE A 401 25.76 -16.87 -18.95
CA PHE A 401 24.75 -15.83 -18.67
C PHE A 401 23.33 -16.27 -19.00
N GLY A 402 23.11 -17.47 -19.55
CA GLY A 402 21.78 -17.94 -19.91
C GLY A 402 21.17 -17.18 -21.09
N LEU A 403 21.96 -16.88 -22.12
CA LEU A 403 21.46 -16.37 -23.42
C LEU A 403 20.89 -17.49 -24.29
N GLY A 404 21.31 -18.74 -24.07
CA GLY A 404 20.89 -19.91 -24.85
C GLY A 404 22.09 -20.67 -25.40
N GLN A 405 21.98 -21.13 -26.64
CA GLN A 405 23.03 -21.90 -27.33
C GLN A 405 23.23 -21.40 -28.76
N LEU A 406 24.47 -21.06 -29.11
CA LEU A 406 24.93 -20.78 -30.47
C LEU A 406 24.99 -22.09 -31.27
N GLY A 407 24.44 -22.04 -32.48
CA GLY A 407 24.59 -23.04 -33.52
C GLY A 407 25.64 -22.65 -34.54
N GLU A 408 25.55 -23.23 -35.73
CA GLU A 408 26.47 -22.93 -36.83
C GLU A 408 26.18 -21.55 -37.45
N SER A 409 27.22 -20.94 -38.02
CA SER A 409 27.08 -19.75 -38.86
C SER A 409 26.40 -20.12 -40.18
N VAL A 410 25.44 -19.32 -40.62
CA VAL A 410 24.78 -19.43 -41.92
C VAL A 410 25.28 -18.32 -42.84
N GLY A 411 25.54 -18.63 -44.11
CA GLY A 411 26.02 -17.66 -45.10
C GLY A 411 26.91 -18.27 -46.18
N SER A 412 27.14 -17.52 -47.28
CA SER A 412 28.06 -17.92 -48.37
C SER A 412 28.73 -16.69 -48.98
N GLN A 413 30.05 -16.76 -49.20
CA GLN A 413 30.79 -15.74 -49.97
C GLN A 413 30.59 -15.89 -51.49
N GLN A 414 30.15 -17.06 -51.95
CA GLN A 414 29.85 -17.32 -53.36
C GLN A 414 28.36 -17.03 -53.60
N GLY A 415 28.09 -15.98 -54.37
CA GLY A 415 26.73 -15.49 -54.67
C GLY A 415 25.80 -16.62 -55.09
N GLY A 416 24.76 -16.88 -54.29
CA GLY A 416 23.83 -17.96 -54.54
C GLY A 416 22.66 -18.10 -53.57
N GLN A 417 22.86 -18.06 -52.25
CA GLN A 417 21.86 -17.99 -51.15
C GLN A 417 22.61 -18.21 -49.80
N ALA A 418 22.28 -17.61 -48.65
CA ALA A 418 21.11 -16.83 -48.23
C ALA A 418 21.50 -15.41 -47.80
N ILE A 419 20.74 -14.42 -48.27
CA ILE A 419 20.77 -13.05 -47.77
C ILE A 419 19.70 -12.97 -46.68
N LEU A 420 20.11 -12.92 -45.42
CA LEU A 420 19.17 -12.65 -44.34
C LEU A 420 18.88 -11.14 -44.30
N ARG A 421 17.65 -10.78 -43.94
CA ARG A 421 17.25 -9.39 -43.70
C ARG A 421 16.73 -9.27 -42.27
N LEU A 422 16.62 -8.05 -41.74
CA LEU A 422 15.85 -7.83 -40.52
C LEU A 422 14.39 -8.19 -40.79
N GLY A 423 13.82 -8.99 -39.89
CA GLY A 423 12.42 -9.41 -39.89
C GLY A 423 11.69 -8.72 -38.75
N THR A 424 11.16 -9.52 -37.82
CA THR A 424 10.34 -9.04 -36.70
C THR A 424 11.17 -8.25 -35.67
N VAL A 425 10.66 -7.09 -35.27
CA VAL A 425 11.25 -6.21 -34.25
C VAL A 425 10.28 -6.09 -33.07
N ASN A 426 10.78 -6.20 -31.84
CA ASN A 426 9.99 -5.86 -30.65
C ASN A 426 9.89 -4.33 -30.53
N ASN A 427 8.89 -3.72 -31.14
CA ASN A 427 8.71 -2.25 -31.14
C ASN A 427 8.46 -1.65 -29.74
N ASN A 428 8.06 -2.47 -28.77
CA ASN A 428 7.87 -2.02 -27.38
C ASN A 428 9.21 -1.94 -26.62
N HIS A 429 10.29 -2.45 -27.20
CA HIS A 429 11.60 -2.45 -26.58
C HIS A 429 12.17 -1.02 -26.46
N PRO A 430 12.82 -0.66 -25.34
CA PRO A 430 13.36 0.70 -25.09
C PRO A 430 14.27 1.25 -26.20
N ILE A 431 15.06 0.39 -26.84
CA ILE A 431 15.97 0.76 -27.94
C ILE A 431 15.20 1.30 -29.16
N PHE A 432 13.91 0.98 -29.32
CA PHE A 432 13.09 1.42 -30.46
C PHE A 432 12.08 2.53 -30.13
N GLN A 433 11.96 2.92 -28.86
CA GLN A 433 11.09 4.02 -28.47
C GLN A 433 11.50 5.32 -29.18
N GLY A 434 10.56 5.91 -29.93
CA GLY A 434 10.80 7.12 -30.71
C GLY A 434 11.79 6.96 -31.88
N VAL A 435 12.06 5.74 -32.35
CA VAL A 435 12.86 5.48 -33.56
C VAL A 435 11.98 5.48 -34.81
N PHE A 436 10.81 4.84 -34.72
CA PHE A 436 9.88 4.68 -35.83
C PHE A 436 8.68 5.61 -35.64
N GLU A 437 8.29 6.33 -36.69
CA GLU A 437 7.01 7.03 -36.71
C GLU A 437 5.87 6.00 -36.70
N GLN A 438 4.75 6.32 -36.04
CA GLN A 438 3.59 5.42 -35.97
C GLN A 438 3.12 5.04 -37.38
N GLY A 439 3.26 3.76 -37.74
CA GLY A 439 2.85 3.21 -39.03
C GLY A 439 3.94 3.11 -40.11
N GLU A 440 5.19 3.50 -39.83
CA GLU A 440 6.31 3.44 -40.80
C GLU A 440 7.34 2.33 -40.54
N SER A 441 7.14 1.48 -39.53
CA SER A 441 8.03 0.32 -39.25
C SER A 441 8.20 -0.63 -40.45
N GLU A 442 7.28 -0.60 -41.42
CA GLU A 442 7.32 -1.41 -42.64
C GLU A 442 8.26 -0.88 -43.74
N LYS A 443 8.86 0.33 -43.60
CA LYS A 443 9.74 0.95 -44.61
C LYS A 443 11.21 1.09 -44.17
N ILE A 444 11.69 0.25 -43.25
CA ILE A 444 13.12 0.21 -42.94
C ILE A 444 13.85 -0.31 -44.19
N ASP A 445 14.83 0.45 -44.70
CA ASP A 445 15.81 -0.09 -45.65
C ASP A 445 16.60 -1.20 -44.94
N SER A 446 16.08 -2.41 -45.06
CA SER A 446 16.51 -3.55 -44.26
C SER A 446 17.89 -4.00 -44.74
N PRO A 447 18.87 -4.08 -43.83
CA PRO A 447 20.21 -4.53 -44.19
C PRO A 447 20.21 -5.97 -44.70
N GLU A 448 21.12 -6.23 -45.63
CA GLU A 448 21.41 -7.52 -46.19
C GLU A 448 22.61 -8.14 -45.46
N PHE A 449 22.35 -9.24 -44.77
CA PHE A 449 23.35 -10.03 -44.06
C PHE A 449 23.76 -11.22 -44.93
N ARG A 450 25.04 -11.27 -45.27
CA ARG A 450 25.66 -12.41 -45.97
C ARG A 450 26.02 -13.54 -44.99
N PHE A 451 26.30 -13.16 -43.74
CA PHE A 451 26.63 -14.08 -42.65
C PHE A 451 25.85 -13.72 -41.39
N ALA A 452 25.42 -14.74 -40.65
CA ALA A 452 24.85 -14.61 -39.32
C ALA A 452 25.15 -15.86 -38.51
N VAL A 453 25.21 -15.72 -37.19
CA VAL A 453 25.24 -16.85 -36.27
C VAL A 453 23.81 -17.20 -35.87
N VAL A 454 23.41 -18.46 -36.04
CA VAL A 454 22.11 -18.91 -35.55
C VAL A 454 22.21 -19.25 -34.07
N ALA A 455 21.21 -18.87 -33.28
CA ALA A 455 21.12 -19.25 -31.88
C ALA A 455 19.74 -19.78 -31.51
N ARG A 456 19.71 -20.67 -30.52
CA ARG A 456 18.49 -21.03 -29.79
C ARG A 456 18.51 -20.25 -28.48
N PRO A 457 17.64 -19.24 -28.31
CA PRO A 457 17.62 -18.44 -27.09
C PRO A 457 17.15 -19.28 -25.89
N ALA A 458 17.65 -18.95 -24.70
CA ALA A 458 17.09 -19.47 -23.46
C ALA A 458 15.67 -18.95 -23.22
N ALA A 459 14.90 -19.63 -22.37
CA ALA A 459 13.50 -19.24 -22.09
C ALA A 459 13.37 -17.86 -21.42
N ASP A 460 14.42 -17.44 -20.72
CA ASP A 460 14.52 -16.20 -19.95
C ASP A 460 15.48 -15.19 -20.60
N ALA A 461 15.82 -15.37 -21.88
CA ALA A 461 16.51 -14.38 -22.71
C ALA A 461 15.50 -13.70 -23.63
N GLU A 462 15.55 -12.36 -23.70
CA GLU A 462 14.63 -11.60 -24.56
C GLU A 462 15.19 -11.53 -25.99
N VAL A 463 14.35 -11.83 -26.98
CA VAL A 463 14.69 -11.66 -28.39
C VAL A 463 14.18 -10.30 -28.86
N VAL A 464 15.09 -9.33 -28.92
CA VAL A 464 14.78 -7.93 -29.26
C VAL A 464 14.51 -7.76 -30.75
N MET A 465 15.28 -8.46 -31.59
CA MET A 465 15.10 -8.48 -33.04
C MET A 465 15.33 -9.87 -33.61
N ARG A 466 14.63 -10.17 -34.71
CA ARG A 466 14.78 -11.39 -35.50
C ARG A 466 15.18 -11.06 -36.93
N TYR A 467 15.83 -12.01 -37.57
CA TYR A 467 15.96 -12.05 -39.01
C TYR A 467 14.64 -12.46 -39.67
N SER A 468 14.56 -12.29 -40.99
CA SER A 468 13.41 -12.67 -41.82
C SER A 468 13.07 -14.16 -41.80
N ASN A 469 13.95 -15.01 -41.28
CA ASN A 469 13.73 -16.45 -41.09
C ASN A 469 13.38 -16.81 -39.63
N GLU A 470 13.01 -15.83 -38.81
CA GLU A 470 12.69 -15.93 -37.38
C GLU A 470 13.86 -16.29 -36.45
N ALA A 471 15.08 -16.49 -36.99
CA ALA A 471 16.27 -16.65 -36.15
C ALA A 471 16.56 -15.34 -35.39
N PRO A 472 17.07 -15.40 -34.15
CA PRO A 472 17.40 -14.18 -33.39
C PRO A 472 18.51 -13.38 -34.09
N PHE A 473 18.41 -12.05 -34.05
CA PHE A 473 19.46 -11.13 -34.46
C PHE A 473 20.08 -10.41 -33.27
N LEU A 474 19.24 -9.92 -32.35
CA LEU A 474 19.66 -9.26 -31.12
C LEU A 474 18.99 -9.93 -29.93
N LEU A 475 19.81 -10.39 -28.99
CA LEU A 475 19.38 -10.96 -27.72
C LEU A 475 19.71 -10.00 -26.58
N GLU A 476 18.83 -9.98 -25.59
CA GLU A 476 19.03 -9.29 -24.32
C GLU A 476 18.99 -10.27 -23.16
N LYS A 477 19.87 -10.04 -22.19
CA LYS A 477 19.88 -10.76 -20.93
C LYS A 477 20.19 -9.84 -19.76
N ARG A 478 19.28 -9.82 -18.79
CA ARG A 478 19.53 -9.21 -17.47
C ARG A 478 20.31 -10.18 -16.58
N VAL A 479 21.42 -9.71 -16.02
CA VAL A 479 22.31 -10.47 -15.14
C VAL A 479 22.38 -9.75 -13.80
N LYS A 480 21.53 -10.14 -12.85
CA LYS A 480 21.27 -9.38 -11.61
C LYS A 480 20.95 -7.92 -11.92
N ASP A 481 21.84 -7.00 -11.57
CA ASP A 481 21.65 -5.55 -11.74
C ASP A 481 22.17 -5.06 -13.09
N GLY A 482 22.96 -5.86 -13.82
CA GLY A 482 23.55 -5.49 -15.11
C GLY A 482 22.81 -6.04 -16.31
N LEU A 483 23.27 -5.64 -17.50
CA LEU A 483 22.61 -5.94 -18.76
C LEU A 483 23.61 -6.34 -19.85
N LEU A 484 23.28 -7.40 -20.59
CA LEU A 484 24.07 -7.92 -21.69
C LEU A 484 23.22 -7.93 -22.98
N LEU A 485 23.70 -7.26 -24.01
CA LEU A 485 23.18 -7.37 -25.37
C LEU A 485 24.12 -8.20 -26.25
N ALA A 486 23.58 -9.11 -27.04
CA ALA A 486 24.34 -9.93 -27.98
C ALA A 486 23.76 -9.82 -29.40
N TYR A 487 24.53 -9.20 -30.30
CA TYR A 487 24.28 -9.13 -31.73
C TYR A 487 24.87 -10.36 -32.41
N LEU A 488 24.04 -11.12 -33.12
CA LEU A 488 24.43 -12.37 -33.79
C LEU A 488 24.95 -12.15 -35.22
N ALA A 489 25.52 -10.97 -35.47
CA ALA A 489 26.29 -10.63 -36.67
C ALA A 489 27.33 -9.56 -36.32
N SER A 490 28.29 -9.38 -37.23
CA SER A 490 29.32 -8.36 -37.08
C SER A 490 28.80 -6.97 -37.38
N ALA A 491 29.46 -5.98 -36.78
CA ALA A 491 29.28 -4.56 -37.06
C ALA A 491 30.14 -4.09 -38.25
N ASP A 492 30.81 -5.01 -38.96
CA ASP A 492 31.61 -4.72 -40.13
C ASP A 492 30.84 -4.81 -41.46
N ALA A 493 31.48 -4.31 -42.51
CA ALA A 493 30.98 -4.36 -43.87
C ALA A 493 31.24 -5.70 -44.58
N GLU A 494 31.90 -6.68 -43.95
CA GLU A 494 32.17 -8.02 -44.52
C GLU A 494 30.97 -8.96 -44.34
N TRP A 495 30.30 -8.88 -43.18
CA TRP A 495 29.14 -9.70 -42.85
C TRP A 495 27.84 -9.14 -43.39
N SER A 496 27.71 -7.82 -43.47
CA SER A 496 26.47 -7.17 -43.88
C SER A 496 26.70 -5.77 -44.45
N ASP A 497 25.67 -5.19 -45.05
CA ASP A 497 25.64 -3.76 -45.36
C ASP A 497 25.01 -2.91 -44.24
N LEU A 498 24.75 -3.50 -43.06
CA LEU A 498 24.18 -2.83 -41.89
C LEU A 498 24.87 -1.49 -41.57
N PRO A 499 26.22 -1.39 -41.55
CA PRO A 499 26.88 -0.12 -41.22
C PRO A 499 26.56 1.02 -42.19
N PHE A 500 26.07 0.72 -43.39
CA PHE A 500 25.70 1.70 -44.40
C PHE A 500 24.20 2.05 -44.38
N LYS A 501 23.40 1.37 -43.57
CA LYS A 501 21.97 1.64 -43.42
C LYS A 501 21.72 2.72 -42.36
N GLY A 502 20.69 3.54 -42.58
CA GLY A 502 20.32 4.63 -41.67
C GLY A 502 19.95 4.17 -40.25
N ILE A 503 19.59 2.90 -40.06
CA ILE A 503 19.24 2.33 -38.74
C ILE A 503 20.48 2.06 -37.86
N PHE A 504 21.67 1.92 -38.43
CA PHE A 504 22.85 1.44 -37.68
C PHE A 504 23.30 2.39 -36.58
N ALA A 505 23.55 3.66 -36.90
CA ALA A 505 24.02 4.62 -35.90
C ALA A 505 23.01 4.85 -34.75
N PRO A 506 21.69 5.02 -35.02
CA PRO A 506 20.68 5.07 -33.96
C PRO A 506 20.61 3.80 -33.12
N LEU A 507 20.69 2.62 -33.75
CA LEU A 507 20.65 1.32 -33.07
C LEU A 507 21.85 1.15 -32.13
N VAL A 508 23.07 1.43 -32.60
CA VAL A 508 24.29 1.35 -31.79
C VAL A 508 24.25 2.33 -30.62
N ASN A 509 23.95 3.60 -30.88
CA ASN A 509 23.88 4.61 -29.82
C ASN A 509 22.82 4.27 -28.77
N ARG A 510 21.61 3.87 -29.19
CA ARG A 510 20.53 3.54 -28.24
C ARG A 510 20.83 2.28 -27.45
N SER A 511 21.40 1.24 -28.07
CA SER A 511 21.84 0.04 -27.34
C SER A 511 22.87 0.36 -26.26
N ILE A 512 23.87 1.18 -26.61
CA ILE A 512 24.92 1.60 -25.67
C ILE A 512 24.34 2.41 -24.51
N ARG A 513 23.50 3.39 -24.80
CA ARG A 513 22.86 4.24 -23.78
C ARG A 513 21.88 3.47 -22.91
N TYR A 514 21.10 2.58 -23.50
CA TYR A 514 20.17 1.73 -22.77
C TYR A 514 20.91 0.80 -21.80
N VAL A 515 21.97 0.14 -22.26
CA VAL A 515 22.78 -0.74 -21.41
C VAL A 515 23.52 0.03 -20.32
N ALA A 516 24.10 1.19 -20.65
CA ALA A 516 24.79 2.04 -19.67
C ALA A 516 23.82 2.65 -18.63
N GLY A 517 22.61 3.01 -19.04
CA GLY A 517 21.60 3.64 -18.18
C GLY A 517 20.85 2.70 -17.24
N GLN A 518 20.81 1.40 -17.55
CA GLN A 518 20.08 0.38 -16.76
C GLN A 518 20.90 -0.17 -15.57
N GLY A 519 22.20 0.13 -15.50
CA GLY A 519 23.09 -0.26 -14.40
C GLY A 519 22.78 0.42 -13.06
N GLY A 520 21.98 1.49 -13.08
CA GLY A 520 21.32 2.05 -11.90
C GLY A 520 19.85 1.67 -11.96
N MET A 521 19.42 0.78 -11.06
CA MET A 521 18.06 0.23 -11.01
C MET A 521 16.97 1.27 -11.39
N PRO A 522 16.02 0.96 -12.29
CA PRO A 522 14.77 1.70 -12.31
C PRO A 522 14.18 1.60 -10.90
N GLY A 523 13.93 2.77 -10.28
CA GLY A 523 13.48 2.85 -8.90
C GLY A 523 12.25 1.97 -8.73
N ARG A 524 12.41 0.85 -8.00
CA ARG A 524 11.28 0.03 -7.60
C ARG A 524 10.28 0.95 -6.91
N GLU A 525 9.02 0.86 -7.29
CA GLU A 525 7.97 1.62 -6.64
C GLU A 525 7.92 1.20 -5.17
N ILE A 526 8.19 2.17 -4.28
CA ILE A 526 8.19 1.97 -2.83
C ILE A 526 7.03 2.80 -2.29
N PHE A 527 6.16 2.15 -1.53
CA PHE A 527 5.06 2.83 -0.86
C PHE A 527 5.44 3.16 0.59
N ALA A 528 4.89 4.25 1.11
CA ALA A 528 5.09 4.65 2.48
C ALA A 528 4.70 3.53 3.46
N GLY A 529 5.50 3.33 4.50
CA GLY A 529 5.39 2.23 5.45
C GLY A 529 6.17 0.98 5.03
N GLN A 530 6.50 0.81 3.75
CA GLN A 530 7.34 -0.31 3.31
C GLN A 530 8.83 -0.05 3.60
N PRO A 531 9.61 -1.10 3.89
CA PRO A 531 11.05 -0.99 4.02
C PRO A 531 11.69 -0.73 2.65
N ALA A 532 12.68 0.16 2.62
CA ALA A 532 13.52 0.35 1.44
C ALA A 532 14.84 -0.37 1.63
N GLN A 533 15.17 -1.29 0.72
CA GLN A 533 16.46 -1.99 0.72
C GLN A 533 17.28 -1.53 -0.48
N VAL A 534 18.46 -0.99 -0.21
CA VAL A 534 19.39 -0.51 -1.23
C VAL A 534 20.68 -1.32 -1.09
N SER A 535 21.11 -1.94 -2.18
CA SER A 535 22.37 -2.66 -2.23
C SER A 535 23.40 -1.86 -3.02
N LEU A 536 24.43 -1.38 -2.34
CA LEU A 536 25.50 -0.59 -2.94
C LEU A 536 26.76 -1.43 -3.14
N ALA A 537 27.33 -1.34 -4.34
CA ALA A 537 28.70 -1.76 -4.60
C ALA A 537 29.67 -0.67 -4.09
N GLY A 538 30.80 -1.09 -3.51
CA GLY A 538 31.83 -0.15 -3.09
C GLY A 538 32.81 -0.77 -2.11
N GLU A 539 34.03 -0.25 -2.08
CA GLU A 539 35.04 -0.58 -1.09
C GLU A 539 35.22 0.61 -0.13
N ASN A 540 35.36 0.34 1.18
CA ASN A 540 35.73 1.33 2.21
C ASN A 540 34.72 2.45 2.52
N LEU A 541 33.44 2.33 2.15
CA LEU A 541 32.41 3.26 2.64
C LEU A 541 32.20 3.07 4.15
N GLN A 542 32.21 4.15 4.93
CA GLN A 542 32.16 4.05 6.40
C GLN A 542 30.92 4.67 7.03
N GLN A 543 30.55 5.87 6.61
CA GLN A 543 29.45 6.62 7.22
C GLN A 543 28.25 6.63 6.28
N PHE A 544 27.16 6.00 6.70
CA PHE A 544 25.91 5.96 5.93
C PHE A 544 24.82 6.74 6.66
N SER A 545 24.12 7.59 5.91
CA SER A 545 22.95 8.29 6.43
C SER A 545 21.89 8.45 5.36
N VAL A 546 20.63 8.45 5.76
CA VAL A 546 19.51 8.74 4.88
C VAL A 546 18.91 10.09 5.25
N VAL A 547 18.80 10.96 4.25
CA VAL A 547 18.04 12.21 4.35
C VAL A 547 16.60 11.91 3.95
N THR A 548 15.66 12.15 4.84
CA THR A 548 14.22 11.95 4.64
C THR A 548 13.57 13.17 3.96
N PRO A 549 12.32 13.06 3.47
CA PRO A 549 11.62 14.16 2.81
C PRO A 549 11.49 15.45 3.66
N ASP A 550 11.34 15.32 4.97
CA ASP A 550 11.35 16.43 5.94
C ASP A 550 12.74 16.98 6.29
N GLN A 551 13.78 16.55 5.56
CA GLN A 551 15.19 16.90 5.75
C GLN A 551 15.81 16.38 7.06
N SER A 552 15.14 15.50 7.80
CA SER A 552 15.77 14.80 8.91
C SER A 552 16.88 13.86 8.40
N VAL A 553 17.92 13.67 9.22
CA VAL A 553 19.06 12.80 8.87
C VAL A 553 19.07 11.61 9.81
N GLN A 554 18.90 10.42 9.25
CA GLN A 554 18.93 9.16 9.97
C GLN A 554 20.27 8.46 9.71
N GLN A 555 21.03 8.15 10.76
CA GLN A 555 22.27 7.40 10.63
C GLN A 555 21.95 5.91 10.48
N ILE A 556 22.53 5.25 9.47
CA ILE A 556 22.29 3.84 9.19
C ILE A 556 23.59 3.07 9.28
N ARG A 557 23.50 1.83 9.77
CA ARG A 557 24.60 0.87 9.72
C ARG A 557 24.28 -0.17 8.66
N PRO A 558 25.02 -0.24 7.55
CA PRO A 558 24.78 -1.24 6.52
C PRO A 558 25.17 -2.63 7.04
N ASN A 559 24.48 -3.64 6.54
CA ASN A 559 24.95 -5.02 6.60
C ASN A 559 25.82 -5.31 5.39
N ILE A 560 26.86 -6.13 5.53
CA ILE A 560 27.65 -6.57 4.37
C ILE A 560 27.15 -7.95 3.96
N VAL A 561 26.59 -8.04 2.75
CA VAL A 561 26.05 -9.29 2.18
C VAL A 561 26.71 -9.50 0.82
N ASN A 562 27.40 -10.63 0.65
CA ASN A 562 28.13 -10.96 -0.59
C ASN A 562 29.09 -9.85 -1.07
N GLY A 563 29.75 -9.16 -0.13
CA GLY A 563 30.67 -8.06 -0.45
C GLY A 563 30.01 -6.73 -0.83
N ARG A 564 28.69 -6.61 -0.72
CA ARG A 564 27.94 -5.37 -0.95
C ARG A 564 27.38 -4.79 0.34
N PHE A 565 27.26 -3.47 0.40
CA PHE A 565 26.59 -2.79 1.51
C PHE A 565 25.08 -2.85 1.29
N ALA A 566 24.40 -3.68 2.07
CA ALA A 566 22.95 -3.74 2.16
C ALA A 566 22.47 -2.72 3.22
N VAL A 567 21.95 -1.60 2.74
CA VAL A 567 21.33 -0.56 3.56
C VAL A 567 19.83 -0.86 3.62
N SER A 568 19.30 -1.03 4.83
CA SER A 568 17.86 -1.15 5.08
C SER A 568 17.36 0.10 5.77
N VAL A 569 16.34 0.73 5.19
CA VAL A 569 15.52 1.73 5.85
C VAL A 569 14.25 1.01 6.28
N ASP A 570 14.12 0.76 7.57
CA ASP A 570 13.06 -0.12 8.08
C ASP A 570 11.66 0.40 7.75
N GLU A 571 11.45 1.72 7.75
CA GLU A 571 10.17 2.33 7.37
C GLU A 571 10.31 3.70 6.72
N THR A 572 9.67 3.85 5.57
CA THR A 572 9.52 5.13 4.86
C THR A 572 8.22 5.81 5.30
N ARG A 573 8.25 6.60 6.38
CA ARG A 573 7.01 7.12 7.02
C ARG A 573 6.29 8.21 6.22
N GLN A 574 7.03 8.93 5.39
CA GLN A 574 6.56 10.06 4.59
C GLN A 574 6.72 9.77 3.10
N THR A 575 5.83 10.32 2.27
CA THR A 575 6.03 10.35 0.82
C THR A 575 7.06 11.42 0.43
N GLY A 576 7.72 11.22 -0.70
CA GLY A 576 8.75 12.11 -1.21
C GLY A 576 10.05 11.40 -1.54
N PHE A 577 11.13 12.18 -1.66
CA PHE A 577 12.46 11.66 -1.99
C PHE A 577 13.27 11.36 -0.75
N TYR A 578 13.87 10.19 -0.73
CA TYR A 578 14.84 9.79 0.27
C TYR A 578 16.22 9.69 -0.38
N THR A 579 17.23 10.25 0.27
CA THR A 579 18.59 10.32 -0.27
C THR A 579 19.54 9.55 0.63
N LEU A 580 20.10 8.45 0.12
CA LEU A 580 21.17 7.72 0.77
C LEU A 580 22.50 8.41 0.50
N MET A 581 23.12 8.86 1.57
CA MET A 581 24.43 9.46 1.60
C MET A 581 25.44 8.45 2.14
N ALA A 582 26.63 8.38 1.54
CA ALA A 582 27.79 7.74 2.13
C ALA A 582 29.01 8.66 2.06
N ASP A 583 29.72 8.81 3.19
CA ASP A 583 30.90 9.67 3.35
C ASP A 583 30.71 11.09 2.77
N GLY A 584 29.52 11.66 2.97
CA GLY A 584 29.15 13.01 2.51
C GLY A 584 28.75 13.13 1.03
N LYS A 585 28.68 12.02 0.28
CA LYS A 585 28.25 12.01 -1.12
C LYS A 585 26.92 11.26 -1.29
N VAL A 586 26.08 11.74 -2.21
CA VAL A 586 24.87 11.03 -2.64
C VAL A 586 25.28 9.73 -3.32
N GLN A 587 24.81 8.60 -2.80
CA GLN A 587 25.01 7.28 -3.40
C GLN A 587 23.77 6.82 -4.16
N TYR A 588 22.58 7.09 -3.60
CA TYR A 588 21.34 6.64 -4.19
C TYR A 588 20.16 7.53 -3.77
N VAL A 589 19.19 7.70 -4.65
CA VAL A 589 17.93 8.39 -4.36
C VAL A 589 16.78 7.50 -4.80
N TRP A 590 15.73 7.42 -3.97
CA TRP A 590 14.48 6.75 -4.34
C TRP A 590 13.29 7.65 -4.00
N ALA A 591 12.20 7.42 -4.73
CA ALA A 591 10.92 8.06 -4.49
C ALA A 591 10.03 7.12 -3.66
N VAL A 592 9.28 7.68 -2.73
CA VAL A 592 8.26 6.98 -1.94
C VAL A 592 6.92 7.66 -2.21
N ASN A 593 5.94 6.89 -2.65
CA ASN A 593 4.57 7.33 -2.87
C ASN A 593 3.63 6.73 -1.82
N PHE A 594 2.39 7.19 -1.77
CA PHE A 594 1.35 6.49 -1.03
C PHE A 594 0.82 5.34 -1.89
N ASP A 595 0.22 4.33 -1.26
CA ASP A 595 -0.45 3.25 -1.99
C ASP A 595 -1.86 3.70 -2.39
N ALA A 596 -2.13 3.79 -3.69
CA ALA A 596 -3.44 4.23 -4.18
C ALA A 596 -4.58 3.28 -3.78
N ALA A 597 -4.28 1.99 -3.51
CA ALA A 597 -5.27 1.02 -3.06
C ALA A 597 -5.91 1.40 -1.71
N GLU A 598 -5.21 2.18 -0.88
CA GLU A 598 -5.73 2.67 0.40
C GLU A 598 -6.98 3.53 0.23
N LEU A 599 -7.02 4.38 -0.81
CA LEU A 599 -8.16 5.28 -1.07
C LEU A 599 -9.27 4.62 -1.88
N ASP A 600 -8.99 3.46 -2.48
CA ASP A 600 -9.94 2.68 -3.27
C ASP A 600 -10.73 1.67 -2.42
N THR A 601 -10.26 1.40 -1.20
CA THR A 601 -10.83 0.38 -0.34
C THR A 601 -12.10 0.90 0.32
N PRO A 602 -13.28 0.31 0.03
CA PRO A 602 -14.52 0.74 0.67
C PRO A 602 -14.50 0.39 2.17
N PRO A 603 -15.19 1.18 3.02
CA PRO A 603 -15.28 0.89 4.44
C PRO A 603 -16.00 -0.43 4.69
N LEU A 604 -15.50 -1.23 5.62
CA LEU A 604 -16.07 -2.51 5.99
C LEU A 604 -17.45 -2.34 6.65
N PRO A 605 -18.46 -3.13 6.24
CA PRO A 605 -19.74 -3.16 6.93
C PRO A 605 -19.60 -3.64 8.38
N ASN A 606 -20.35 -3.02 9.29
CA ASN A 606 -20.40 -3.45 10.69
C ASN A 606 -20.82 -4.92 10.87
N GLU A 607 -21.64 -5.45 9.95
CA GLU A 607 -22.07 -6.85 9.96
C GLU A 607 -20.89 -7.82 9.76
N THR A 608 -19.87 -7.43 8.97
CA THR A 608 -18.67 -8.24 8.76
C THR A 608 -17.94 -8.50 10.09
N PHE A 609 -17.86 -7.49 10.97
CA PHE A 609 -17.28 -7.67 12.30
C PHE A 609 -18.13 -8.61 13.17
N ARG A 610 -19.47 -8.52 13.09
CA ARG A 610 -20.37 -9.40 13.86
C ARG A 610 -20.31 -10.86 13.38
N GLU A 611 -20.16 -11.07 12.08
CA GLU A 611 -19.97 -12.41 11.49
C GLU A 611 -18.67 -13.06 11.96
N ILE A 612 -17.57 -12.30 12.03
CA ILE A 612 -16.25 -12.82 12.40
C ILE A 612 -16.12 -13.01 13.92
N TYR A 613 -16.51 -12.00 14.71
CA TYR A 613 -16.24 -11.96 16.15
C TYR A 613 -17.44 -12.33 17.04
N GLY A 614 -18.61 -12.54 16.42
CA GLY A 614 -19.87 -12.88 17.07
C GLY A 614 -20.69 -11.65 17.45
N GLU A 615 -21.99 -11.70 17.10
CA GLU A 615 -23.01 -10.69 17.40
C GLU A 615 -22.95 -10.11 18.83
N ASN A 616 -22.76 -10.96 19.84
CA ASN A 616 -22.78 -10.53 21.25
C ASN A 616 -21.48 -9.86 21.73
N ASN A 617 -20.40 -9.93 20.94
CA ASN A 617 -19.08 -9.42 21.31
C ASN A 617 -18.74 -8.09 20.63
N VAL A 618 -19.45 -7.74 19.55
CA VAL A 618 -19.20 -6.50 18.79
C VAL A 618 -20.22 -5.44 19.17
N VAL A 619 -19.70 -4.28 19.59
CA VAL A 619 -20.50 -3.09 19.88
C VAL A 619 -20.13 -2.00 18.90
N VAL A 620 -21.13 -1.53 18.17
CA VAL A 620 -20.97 -0.43 17.21
C VAL A 620 -21.18 0.89 17.95
N LEU A 621 -20.20 1.78 17.87
CA LEU A 621 -20.20 3.09 18.51
C LEU A 621 -20.57 4.18 17.49
N ASP A 622 -21.82 4.65 17.54
CA ASP A 622 -22.25 5.76 16.68
C ASP A 622 -21.52 7.06 17.00
N ALA A 623 -21.15 7.81 15.95
CA ALA A 623 -20.48 9.12 16.07
C ALA A 623 -21.20 10.12 16.99
N GLU A 624 -22.53 10.16 16.88
CA GLU A 624 -23.38 11.14 17.58
C GLU A 624 -23.70 10.74 19.03
N THR A 625 -23.42 9.50 19.43
CA THR A 625 -23.73 9.03 20.80
C THR A 625 -22.57 9.37 21.74
N PRO A 626 -22.81 10.06 22.87
CA PRO A 626 -21.77 10.30 23.87
C PRO A 626 -21.15 8.99 24.36
N MET A 627 -19.82 8.89 24.32
CA MET A 627 -19.07 7.66 24.62
C MET A 627 -19.42 7.11 26.01
N GLN A 628 -19.56 8.01 26.99
CA GLN A 628 -19.98 7.67 28.35
C GLN A 628 -21.33 6.95 28.40
N ALA A 629 -22.34 7.43 27.66
CA ALA A 629 -23.67 6.85 27.65
C ALA A 629 -23.66 5.47 26.99
N ALA A 630 -22.98 5.35 25.84
CA ALA A 630 -22.78 4.08 25.14
C ALA A 630 -22.12 3.05 26.07
N LEU A 631 -20.98 3.38 26.68
CA LEU A 631 -20.25 2.44 27.52
C LEU A 631 -20.96 2.11 28.84
N GLN A 632 -21.65 3.08 29.47
CA GLN A 632 -22.40 2.81 30.70
C GLN A 632 -23.60 1.88 30.44
N SER A 633 -24.36 2.11 29.36
CA SER A 633 -25.49 1.24 29.00
C SER A 633 -25.04 -0.20 28.73
N TRP A 634 -23.84 -0.41 28.19
CA TRP A 634 -23.29 -1.74 27.89
C TRP A 634 -22.57 -2.41 29.07
N ARG A 635 -21.86 -1.64 29.90
CA ARG A 635 -21.18 -2.17 31.10
C ARG A 635 -22.17 -2.51 32.21
N TYR A 636 -23.26 -1.76 32.33
CA TYR A 636 -24.24 -1.91 33.41
C TYR A 636 -25.63 -2.40 32.97
N GLY A 637 -25.91 -2.46 31.66
CA GLY A 637 -27.21 -2.88 31.10
C GLY A 637 -28.24 -1.74 31.09
N SER A 638 -29.38 -1.97 30.43
CA SER A 638 -30.49 -1.02 30.45
C SER A 638 -31.22 -1.09 31.79
N GLU A 639 -31.26 0.04 32.51
CA GLU A 639 -31.94 0.10 33.80
C GLU A 639 -33.47 0.09 33.59
N LEU A 640 -34.18 -0.90 34.15
CA LEU A 640 -35.65 -1.01 34.02
C LEU A 640 -36.43 -0.11 34.99
N TRP A 641 -35.77 0.73 35.78
CA TRP A 641 -36.44 1.47 36.85
C TRP A 641 -37.58 2.36 36.34
N GLN A 642 -37.40 2.97 35.15
CA GLN A 642 -38.44 3.80 34.53
C GLN A 642 -39.68 2.98 34.17
N PHE A 643 -39.49 1.77 33.64
CA PHE A 643 -40.58 0.84 33.32
C PHE A 643 -41.35 0.43 34.59
N PHE A 644 -40.64 0.06 35.65
CA PHE A 644 -41.25 -0.28 36.94
C PHE A 644 -42.00 0.90 37.58
N LEU A 645 -41.48 2.13 37.42
CA LEU A 645 -42.11 3.35 37.92
C LEU A 645 -43.40 3.67 37.15
N VAL A 646 -43.39 3.56 35.82
CA VAL A 646 -44.59 3.73 34.98
C VAL A 646 -45.65 2.68 35.32
N LEU A 647 -45.28 1.41 35.50
CA LEU A 647 -46.20 0.36 35.94
C LEU A 647 -46.78 0.64 37.34
N ALA A 648 -45.97 1.13 38.27
CA ALA A 648 -46.46 1.54 39.60
C ALA A 648 -47.47 2.69 39.50
N LEU A 649 -47.23 3.66 38.62
CA LEU A 649 -48.14 4.79 38.37
C LEU A 649 -49.48 4.33 37.76
N ILE A 650 -49.43 3.43 36.79
CA ILE A 650 -50.63 2.78 36.21
C ILE A 650 -51.39 2.00 37.29
N GLY A 651 -50.66 1.28 38.17
CA GLY A 651 -51.23 0.59 39.31
C GLY A 651 -51.98 1.52 40.27
N LEU A 652 -51.39 2.69 40.60
CA LEU A 652 -52.02 3.71 41.43
C LEU A 652 -53.30 4.29 40.80
N LEU A 653 -53.30 4.53 39.48
CA LEU A 653 -54.48 4.98 38.76
C LEU A 653 -55.60 3.92 38.77
N ALA A 654 -55.24 2.65 38.54
CA ALA A 654 -56.17 1.54 38.63
C ALA A 654 -56.75 1.39 40.05
N GLU A 655 -55.93 1.60 41.09
CA GLU A 655 -56.38 1.58 42.48
C GLU A 655 -57.41 2.69 42.73
N MET A 656 -57.12 3.89 42.24
CA MET A 656 -57.99 5.06 42.38
C MET A 656 -59.35 4.84 41.71
N LEU A 657 -59.38 4.27 40.50
CA LEU A 657 -60.62 3.96 39.77
C LEU A 657 -61.46 2.90 40.48
N LEU A 658 -60.82 1.82 40.97
CA LEU A 658 -61.49 0.76 41.73
C LEU A 658 -62.02 1.25 43.08
N PHE A 659 -61.31 2.19 43.72
CA PHE A 659 -61.75 2.84 44.95
C PHE A 659 -62.93 3.80 44.72
N ARG A 660 -62.97 4.50 43.59
CA ARG A 660 -64.08 5.42 43.23
C ARG A 660 -65.38 4.65 42.96
N ALA A 661 -65.29 3.52 42.24
CA ALA A 661 -66.42 2.61 42.03
C ALA A 661 -66.97 1.98 43.33
N LYS A 662 -66.13 1.85 44.37
CA LYS A 662 -66.57 1.41 45.71
C LYS A 662 -67.45 2.47 46.39
N LYS A 663 -67.11 3.76 46.25
CA LYS A 663 -67.82 4.88 46.88
C LYS A 663 -69.23 5.06 46.32
N GLU A 664 -69.43 4.86 45.02
CA GLU A 664 -70.76 4.88 44.39
C GLU A 664 -71.65 3.71 44.81
N SER A 665 -71.07 2.52 45.05
CA SER A 665 -71.85 1.35 45.48
C SER A 665 -72.30 1.36 46.96
N THR A 666 -71.77 2.29 47.76
CA THR A 666 -72.09 2.43 49.20
C THR A 666 -73.02 3.60 49.52
N SER A 667 -73.34 4.47 48.55
CA SER A 667 -74.32 5.54 48.71
C SER A 667 -75.71 5.12 48.23
N VAL A 668 -76.39 4.24 48.97
CA VAL A 668 -77.87 4.15 48.90
C VAL A 668 -78.39 4.76 50.20
N LYS A 669 -78.98 5.96 50.09
CA LYS A 669 -79.61 6.67 51.20
C LYS A 669 -80.76 5.82 51.77
N PRO A 670 -80.98 5.80 53.10
CA PRO A 670 -82.22 5.31 53.64
C PRO A 670 -83.31 6.37 53.36
N SER A 671 -84.41 5.94 52.77
CA SER A 671 -85.69 6.64 52.75
C SER A 671 -86.75 5.69 53.26
#